data_AF-A0A1M6LS92-F1
#
_entry.id   AF-A0A1M6LS92-F1
#
_cell.length_a   1.000
_cell.length_b   1.000
_cell.length_c   1.000
_cell.angle_alpha   90.00
_cell.angle_beta   90.00
_cell.angle_gamma   90.00
#
_symmetry.space_group_name_H-M   'P 1'
#
loop_
_entity.id
_entity.type
_entity.pdbx_description
1 polymer ?
#
loop_
_entity_poly.entity_id
_entity_poly.type
_entity_poly.pdbx_seq_one_letter_code
_entity_poly.pdbx_strand_id
1 'polypeptide(L)'
;MRNESETRAELIDPHLQQQGWAIVPESRIRREYPITKGRLIGSGKRAMPDKADYILQFNNRNVAVLEAKAEGCYYTEGLAQAKDYASRLNLRYAICTNGVKYYMADLQGHEGDITEVPTPEQLWEKLYGEEQKKNQEAFNWEQRFFNVPFETKGGSWELRYYQQNAINKVLKAVANDQKKILITLATGTGKTAVSFQIAWKLFQAKWNINKDGIRSPRILFLADRNILADQAFNAFGAFEDDALKRIKPSEIKKEGKVPTNGSIFFTIFQTFMSGEEPNFGQYPKDFFDFIIVDECHRGGANDESTWRAILEYFEPATQLGLTATPKRDVNGDTYKYFGEPVSVYSLKEGINDGYLTPFRVKQIQTNIDEYQFTSDDDVISGMVEEGREYTESDFNRIITIKAREEYRVKEFLKMINQNQKTLVFCATQDHALAVRDLINQHCDSKNPNYCQRVTANDGEIGEKHLRDFQDNEKSIPTILTTSQKLSTGVDAPEIRNIVLMRPVNSMIEFKQIVGRGTRLFEGKDYFTIYDFVKAYKHFNDPAWDGEPLEPEPKEPRGPLKECSVCGQKPCICPKPDKEPCEMCGYIDCRCDNQKEIIEVVLSDGKVRQLQSMTTTTFWSPEGKPITATEFLKSLYGTIPDLFQSEEDLKTQWSTPATRKSLLGKLEEKGYTKEQLSEFQKILSAENSDIYDVLSYVAYQSEILEREQRAAKMREHFKELNANHQEFLEFVLNQYILNGVYELDDEKLGTFLQLKYKTIADAKPILGDLKTIRNNFIEYQKYLYV
;
A
#
# COMPACT_ATOMS: atom_id res chain seq x y z
N MET A 1 -30.18 -20.58 -29.23
CA MET A 1 -30.19 -19.70 -28.04
C MET A 1 -29.05 -18.73 -28.20
N ARG A 2 -29.32 -17.45 -27.98
CA ARG A 2 -28.33 -16.37 -28.12
C ARG A 2 -27.20 -16.48 -27.10
N ASN A 3 -25.99 -16.11 -27.49
CA ASN A 3 -24.92 -15.85 -26.52
C ASN A 3 -25.19 -14.55 -25.74
N GLU A 4 -24.44 -14.28 -24.68
CA GLU A 4 -24.70 -13.11 -23.81
C GLU A 4 -24.64 -11.78 -24.56
N SER A 5 -23.68 -11.61 -25.49
CA SER A 5 -23.57 -10.38 -26.29
C SER A 5 -24.77 -10.19 -27.21
N GLU A 6 -25.26 -11.26 -27.84
CA GLU A 6 -26.47 -11.25 -28.67
C GLU A 6 -27.72 -10.99 -27.82
N THR A 7 -27.83 -11.61 -26.65
CA THR A 7 -28.92 -11.36 -25.68
C THR A 7 -28.98 -9.90 -25.25
N ARG A 8 -27.81 -9.31 -24.97
CA ARG A 8 -27.68 -7.89 -24.61
C ARG A 8 -28.15 -6.98 -25.73
N ALA A 9 -27.67 -7.19 -26.96
CA ALA A 9 -27.97 -6.33 -28.10
C ALA A 9 -29.41 -6.49 -28.62
N GLU A 10 -29.95 -7.71 -28.66
CA GLU A 10 -31.24 -7.99 -29.30
C GLU A 10 -32.43 -7.98 -28.34
N LEU A 11 -32.21 -8.21 -27.03
CA LEU A 11 -33.30 -8.34 -26.06
C LEU A 11 -33.22 -7.27 -24.96
N ILE A 12 -32.08 -7.15 -24.28
CA ILE A 12 -31.95 -6.28 -23.09
C ILE A 12 -31.90 -4.80 -23.50
N ASP A 13 -31.05 -4.44 -24.47
CA ASP A 13 -30.89 -3.06 -24.91
C ASP A 13 -32.21 -2.45 -25.46
N PRO A 14 -32.97 -3.14 -26.34
CA PRO A 14 -34.27 -2.65 -26.78
C PRO A 14 -35.29 -2.52 -25.64
N HIS A 15 -35.31 -3.46 -24.70
CA HIS A 15 -36.20 -3.39 -23.53
C HIS A 15 -35.87 -2.19 -22.65
N LEU A 16 -34.59 -1.94 -22.34
CA LEU A 16 -34.18 -0.76 -21.58
C LEU A 16 -34.58 0.54 -22.27
N GLN A 17 -34.42 0.63 -23.60
CA GLN A 17 -34.88 1.79 -24.38
C GLN A 17 -36.39 1.96 -24.35
N GLN A 18 -37.16 0.86 -24.44
CA GLN A 18 -38.62 0.88 -24.31
C GLN A 18 -39.06 1.41 -22.94
N GLN A 19 -38.30 1.12 -21.88
CA GLN A 19 -38.50 1.65 -20.53
C GLN A 19 -37.98 3.08 -20.34
N GLY A 20 -37.53 3.75 -21.42
CA GLY A 20 -37.10 5.14 -21.42
C GLY A 20 -35.61 5.35 -21.10
N TRP A 21 -34.85 4.30 -20.82
CA TRP A 21 -33.43 4.43 -20.54
C TRP A 21 -32.65 4.87 -21.79
N ALA A 22 -31.80 5.90 -21.62
CA ALA A 22 -31.09 6.60 -22.71
C ALA A 22 -31.99 7.31 -23.75
N ILE A 23 -33.32 7.36 -23.53
CA ILE A 23 -34.28 8.09 -24.38
C ILE A 23 -34.78 9.34 -23.66
N VAL A 24 -35.15 9.21 -22.39
CA VAL A 24 -35.64 10.32 -21.57
C VAL A 24 -34.48 11.27 -21.21
N PRO A 25 -34.70 12.60 -21.13
CA PRO A 25 -33.67 13.55 -20.69
C PRO A 25 -33.01 13.12 -19.38
N GLU A 26 -31.71 13.35 -19.27
CA GLU A 26 -30.88 13.01 -18.10
C GLU A 26 -30.75 11.51 -17.78
N SER A 27 -31.44 10.62 -18.51
CA SER A 27 -31.25 9.18 -18.46
C SER A 27 -30.08 8.73 -19.33
N ARG A 28 -29.23 7.86 -18.81
CA ARG A 28 -28.11 7.25 -19.53
C ARG A 28 -27.96 5.78 -19.16
N ILE A 29 -27.47 5.00 -20.11
CA ILE A 29 -27.01 3.62 -19.90
C ILE A 29 -25.49 3.61 -20.03
N ARG A 30 -24.78 3.15 -19.00
CA ARG A 30 -23.34 2.88 -19.08
C ARG A 30 -23.15 1.37 -19.22
N ARG A 31 -22.57 0.93 -20.33
CA ARG A 31 -22.24 -0.49 -20.56
C ARG A 31 -20.80 -0.76 -20.15
N GLU A 32 -20.49 -1.99 -19.75
CA GLU A 32 -19.12 -2.41 -19.38
C GLU A 32 -18.50 -1.48 -18.33
N TYR A 33 -19.28 -1.10 -17.32
CA TYR A 33 -18.88 -0.08 -16.35
C TYR A 33 -17.75 -0.62 -15.46
N PRO A 34 -16.55 -0.02 -15.47
CA PRO A 34 -15.41 -0.52 -14.71
C PRO A 34 -15.61 -0.29 -13.21
N ILE A 35 -15.52 -1.35 -12.42
CA ILE A 35 -15.57 -1.28 -10.95
C ILE A 35 -14.17 -1.40 -10.38
N THR A 36 -13.41 -2.44 -10.76
CA THR A 36 -12.05 -2.67 -10.25
C THR A 36 -11.04 -2.77 -11.40
N LYS A 37 -9.75 -2.70 -11.07
CA LYS A 37 -8.66 -2.99 -12.02
C LYS A 37 -8.18 -4.44 -11.95
N GLY A 38 -8.68 -5.22 -11.00
CA GLY A 38 -8.17 -6.53 -10.67
C GLY A 38 -6.84 -6.47 -9.91
N ARG A 39 -6.73 -7.31 -8.87
CA ARG A 39 -5.55 -7.46 -8.01
C ARG A 39 -4.29 -7.73 -8.84
N LEU A 40 -3.16 -7.14 -8.47
CA LEU A 40 -1.86 -7.48 -9.05
C LEU A 40 -1.45 -8.89 -8.64
N ILE A 41 -1.10 -9.72 -9.62
CA ILE A 41 -0.74 -11.13 -9.42
C ILE A 41 0.71 -11.47 -9.83
N GLY A 42 1.49 -10.47 -10.27
CA GLY A 42 2.89 -10.64 -10.67
C GLY A 42 3.14 -10.51 -12.17
N SER A 43 4.39 -10.18 -12.54
CA SER A 43 4.86 -10.00 -13.93
C SER A 43 4.05 -8.98 -14.74
N GLY A 44 3.57 -7.91 -14.10
CA GLY A 44 2.70 -6.90 -14.72
C GLY A 44 1.28 -7.38 -15.01
N LYS A 45 0.90 -8.61 -14.62
CA LYS A 45 -0.44 -9.17 -14.83
C LYS A 45 -1.37 -8.83 -13.66
N ARG A 46 -2.66 -8.78 -13.98
CA ARG A 46 -3.76 -8.53 -13.03
C ARG A 46 -4.77 -9.66 -13.11
N ALA A 47 -5.44 -9.94 -11.99
CA ALA A 47 -6.67 -10.71 -11.98
C ALA A 47 -7.73 -10.05 -12.88
N MET A 48 -8.76 -10.79 -13.26
CA MET A 48 -9.85 -10.22 -14.04
C MET A 48 -10.46 -9.02 -13.31
N PRO A 49 -10.61 -7.87 -13.98
CA PRO A 49 -11.26 -6.71 -13.39
C PRO A 49 -12.77 -6.96 -13.29
N ASP A 50 -13.36 -6.49 -12.19
CA ASP A 50 -14.81 -6.46 -12.06
C ASP A 50 -15.38 -5.33 -12.91
N LYS A 51 -16.36 -5.68 -13.74
CA LYS A 51 -17.11 -4.75 -14.57
C LYS A 51 -18.58 -5.12 -14.47
N ALA A 52 -19.43 -4.11 -14.28
CA ALA A 52 -20.87 -4.31 -14.39
C ALA A 52 -21.28 -4.24 -15.85
N ASP A 53 -22.16 -5.15 -16.28
CA ASP A 53 -22.65 -5.13 -17.67
C ASP A 53 -23.37 -3.83 -18.00
N TYR A 54 -24.18 -3.34 -17.04
CA TYR A 54 -24.97 -2.13 -17.15
C TYR A 54 -25.02 -1.35 -15.83
N ILE A 55 -24.83 -0.04 -15.92
CA ILE A 55 -25.25 0.93 -14.90
C ILE A 55 -26.31 1.84 -15.49
N LEU A 56 -27.44 1.88 -14.80
CA LEU A 56 -28.55 2.78 -15.10
C LEU A 56 -28.31 4.10 -14.36
N GLN A 57 -28.24 5.20 -15.12
CA GLN A 57 -27.95 6.53 -14.60
C GLN A 57 -29.10 7.48 -14.90
N PHE A 58 -29.54 8.24 -13.90
CA PHE A 58 -30.58 9.27 -14.03
C PHE A 58 -30.24 10.48 -13.18
N ASN A 59 -30.49 11.70 -13.69
CA ASN A 59 -30.10 12.97 -13.06
C ASN A 59 -28.64 12.99 -12.60
N ASN A 60 -27.73 12.53 -13.47
CA ASN A 60 -26.30 12.37 -13.23
C ASN A 60 -25.91 11.42 -12.06
N ARG A 61 -26.84 10.58 -11.57
CA ARG A 61 -26.60 9.60 -10.51
C ARG A 61 -26.79 8.17 -10.99
N ASN A 62 -25.93 7.28 -10.55
CA ASN A 62 -26.15 5.85 -10.72
C ASN A 62 -27.32 5.45 -9.80
N VAL A 63 -28.31 4.73 -10.34
CA VAL A 63 -29.53 4.37 -9.61
C VAL A 63 -29.77 2.86 -9.52
N ALA A 64 -29.23 2.08 -10.46
CA ALA A 64 -29.26 0.62 -10.42
C ALA A 64 -28.09 0.02 -11.22
N VAL A 65 -27.71 -1.20 -10.85
CA VAL A 65 -26.82 -2.07 -11.62
C VAL A 65 -27.63 -3.22 -12.21
N LEU A 66 -27.28 -3.63 -13.43
CA LEU A 66 -27.90 -4.77 -14.10
C LEU A 66 -26.82 -5.70 -14.65
N GLU A 67 -26.94 -6.98 -14.31
CA GLU A 67 -26.11 -8.08 -14.82
C GLU A 67 -26.91 -8.91 -15.84
N ALA A 68 -26.28 -9.16 -16.98
CA ALA A 68 -26.82 -9.95 -18.06
C ALA A 68 -26.27 -11.37 -18.03
N LYS A 69 -27.03 -12.31 -18.58
CA LYS A 69 -26.60 -13.67 -18.90
C LYS A 69 -27.10 -14.06 -20.28
N ALA A 70 -26.48 -15.07 -20.89
CA ALA A 70 -26.96 -15.65 -22.14
C ALA A 70 -28.42 -16.14 -22.02
N GLU A 71 -29.17 -16.10 -23.12
CA GLU A 71 -30.61 -16.46 -23.15
C GLU A 71 -30.89 -17.85 -22.56
N GLY A 72 -29.97 -18.80 -22.73
CA GLY A 72 -30.10 -20.16 -22.21
C GLY A 72 -29.75 -20.36 -20.74
N CYS A 73 -29.12 -19.37 -20.11
CA CYS A 73 -28.81 -19.40 -18.68
C CYS A 73 -30.04 -19.12 -17.84
N TYR A 74 -30.00 -19.55 -16.57
CA TYR A 74 -31.07 -19.21 -15.64
C TYR A 74 -30.97 -17.71 -15.31
N TYR A 75 -32.09 -16.98 -15.43
CA TYR A 75 -32.11 -15.51 -15.39
C TYR A 75 -31.69 -14.88 -14.04
N THR A 76 -31.53 -15.67 -12.97
CA THR A 76 -30.99 -15.22 -11.67
C THR A 76 -29.57 -15.74 -11.37
N GLU A 77 -28.92 -16.42 -12.30
CA GLU A 77 -27.55 -16.95 -12.14
C GLU A 77 -26.53 -15.85 -11.80
N GLY A 78 -26.73 -14.63 -12.31
CA GLY A 78 -25.90 -13.46 -12.00
C GLY A 78 -26.32 -12.66 -10.75
N LEU A 79 -27.33 -13.10 -9.99
CA LEU A 79 -27.90 -12.27 -8.91
C LEU A 79 -26.90 -11.95 -7.79
N ALA A 80 -26.06 -12.91 -7.40
CA ALA A 80 -25.03 -12.70 -6.39
C ALA A 80 -24.01 -11.64 -6.84
N GLN A 81 -23.61 -11.69 -8.11
CA GLN A 81 -22.71 -10.71 -8.74
C GLN A 81 -23.36 -9.32 -8.80
N ALA A 82 -24.63 -9.24 -9.21
CA ALA A 82 -25.37 -7.98 -9.25
C ALA A 82 -25.49 -7.33 -7.86
N LYS A 83 -25.74 -8.13 -6.81
CA LYS A 83 -25.79 -7.67 -5.41
C LYS A 83 -24.43 -7.18 -4.91
N ASP A 84 -23.35 -7.90 -5.22
CA ASP A 84 -21.98 -7.47 -4.88
C ASP A 84 -21.65 -6.11 -5.53
N TYR A 85 -21.93 -5.97 -6.83
CA TYR A 85 -21.70 -4.72 -7.55
C TYR A 85 -22.57 -3.58 -7.03
N ALA A 86 -23.85 -3.84 -6.70
CA ALA A 86 -24.71 -2.84 -6.09
C ALA A 86 -24.14 -2.36 -4.75
N SER A 87 -23.71 -3.28 -3.89
CA SER A 87 -23.08 -2.96 -2.61
C SER A 87 -21.83 -2.10 -2.79
N ARG A 88 -20.90 -2.51 -3.65
CA ARG A 88 -19.66 -1.76 -3.95
C ARG A 88 -19.94 -0.36 -4.47
N LEU A 89 -20.93 -0.19 -5.35
CA LEU A 89 -21.29 1.09 -5.96
C LEU A 89 -22.25 1.94 -5.08
N ASN A 90 -22.58 1.49 -3.86
CA ASN A 90 -23.62 2.06 -2.99
C ASN A 90 -24.97 2.27 -3.70
N LEU A 91 -25.40 1.27 -4.48
CA LEU A 91 -26.70 1.24 -5.14
C LEU A 91 -27.67 0.35 -4.36
N ARG A 92 -28.94 0.78 -4.30
CA ARG A 92 -30.01 0.00 -3.62
C ARG A 92 -30.55 -1.14 -4.48
N TYR A 93 -30.59 -0.96 -5.80
CA TYR A 93 -31.23 -1.88 -6.73
C TYR A 93 -30.20 -2.63 -7.58
N ALA A 94 -30.28 -3.95 -7.53
CA ALA A 94 -29.55 -4.90 -8.37
C ALA A 94 -30.53 -5.65 -9.27
N ILE A 95 -30.27 -5.71 -10.56
CA ILE A 95 -31.12 -6.40 -11.54
C ILE A 95 -30.31 -7.52 -12.19
N CYS A 96 -30.94 -8.67 -12.41
CA CYS A 96 -30.36 -9.78 -13.16
C CYS A 96 -31.34 -10.23 -14.24
N THR A 97 -30.84 -10.56 -15.43
CA THR A 97 -31.68 -10.96 -16.56
C THR A 97 -30.93 -11.80 -17.58
N ASN A 98 -31.68 -12.64 -18.31
CA ASN A 98 -31.24 -13.31 -19.53
C ASN A 98 -31.93 -12.74 -20.80
N GLY A 99 -32.47 -11.52 -20.72
CA GLY A 99 -33.23 -10.84 -21.78
C GLY A 99 -34.70 -11.25 -21.88
N VAL A 100 -35.10 -12.43 -21.37
CA VAL A 100 -36.48 -12.93 -21.43
C VAL A 100 -37.22 -12.69 -20.10
N LYS A 101 -36.54 -12.90 -18.97
CA LYS A 101 -37.06 -12.65 -17.63
C LYS A 101 -36.15 -11.69 -16.87
N TYR A 102 -36.73 -10.94 -15.93
CA TYR A 102 -36.03 -9.95 -15.13
C TYR A 102 -36.30 -10.21 -13.66
N TYR A 103 -35.25 -10.12 -12.86
CA TYR A 103 -35.31 -10.25 -11.41
C TYR A 103 -34.66 -9.03 -10.77
N MET A 104 -35.31 -8.45 -9.78
CA MET A 104 -34.79 -7.26 -9.08
C MET A 104 -34.67 -7.52 -7.58
N ALA A 105 -33.49 -7.24 -7.05
CA ALA A 105 -33.22 -7.20 -5.63
C ALA A 105 -33.10 -5.76 -5.13
N ASP A 106 -33.88 -5.43 -4.12
CA ASP A 106 -33.73 -4.29 -3.25
C ASP A 106 -32.86 -4.71 -2.06
N LEU A 107 -31.66 -4.12 -1.94
CA LEU A 107 -30.70 -4.43 -0.88
C LEU A 107 -31.22 -4.08 0.53
N GLN A 108 -32.40 -3.45 0.65
CA GLN A 108 -33.12 -3.27 1.92
C GLN A 108 -33.96 -4.51 2.34
N GLY A 109 -33.90 -5.61 1.60
CA GLY A 109 -34.44 -6.91 2.02
C GLY A 109 -35.64 -7.42 1.23
N HIS A 110 -35.98 -6.84 0.08
CA HIS A 110 -37.07 -7.31 -0.78
C HIS A 110 -36.54 -7.68 -2.16
N GLU A 111 -36.95 -8.82 -2.70
CA GLU A 111 -36.54 -9.24 -4.04
C GLU A 111 -37.60 -10.11 -4.72
N GLY A 112 -37.63 -10.09 -6.05
CA GLY A 112 -38.59 -10.88 -6.80
C GLY A 112 -38.52 -10.67 -8.30
N ASP A 113 -39.32 -11.49 -9.00
CA ASP A 113 -39.55 -11.36 -10.43
C ASP A 113 -40.22 -10.03 -10.74
N ILE A 114 -39.72 -9.36 -11.78
CA ILE A 114 -40.31 -8.15 -12.34
C ILE A 114 -40.66 -8.40 -13.81
N THR A 115 -41.79 -7.86 -14.25
CA THR A 115 -42.21 -7.99 -15.66
C THR A 115 -41.35 -7.11 -16.56
N GLU A 116 -41.00 -5.92 -16.08
CA GLU A 116 -40.28 -4.89 -16.82
C GLU A 116 -39.28 -4.18 -15.89
N VAL A 117 -38.18 -3.69 -16.45
CA VAL A 117 -37.22 -2.87 -15.69
C VAL A 117 -37.90 -1.53 -15.39
N PRO A 118 -37.94 -1.04 -14.14
CA PRO A 118 -38.64 0.20 -13.85
C PRO A 118 -38.06 1.38 -14.64
N THR A 119 -38.92 2.34 -15.00
CA THR A 119 -38.50 3.54 -15.75
C THR A 119 -37.58 4.42 -14.90
N PRO A 120 -36.80 5.35 -15.50
CA PRO A 120 -35.95 6.27 -14.76
C PRO A 120 -36.69 7.02 -13.65
N GLU A 121 -37.90 7.53 -13.93
CA GLU A 121 -38.73 8.26 -12.96
C GLU A 121 -39.25 7.36 -11.85
N GLN A 122 -39.65 6.13 -12.17
CA GLN A 122 -40.12 5.17 -11.18
C GLN A 122 -39.01 4.75 -10.21
N LEU A 123 -37.80 4.47 -10.72
CA LEU A 123 -36.65 4.21 -9.85
C LEU A 123 -36.30 5.44 -9.02
N TRP A 124 -36.37 6.64 -9.61
CA TRP A 124 -36.08 7.88 -8.91
C TRP A 124 -37.04 8.14 -7.75
N GLU A 125 -38.35 8.00 -7.96
CA GLU A 125 -39.35 8.17 -6.88
C GLU A 125 -39.16 7.11 -5.79
N LYS A 126 -38.82 5.86 -6.14
CA LYS A 126 -38.53 4.81 -5.15
C LYS A 126 -37.28 5.10 -4.31
N LEU A 127 -36.24 5.67 -4.93
CA LEU A 127 -34.98 5.98 -4.25
C LEU A 127 -35.08 7.24 -3.39
N TYR A 128 -35.71 8.29 -3.92
CA TYR A 128 -35.58 9.64 -3.41
C TYR A 128 -36.91 10.33 -3.10
N GLY A 129 -38.06 9.76 -3.47
CA GLY A 129 -39.37 10.38 -3.26
C GLY A 129 -39.69 10.61 -1.78
N GLU A 130 -39.31 9.66 -0.90
CA GLU A 130 -39.43 9.84 0.56
C GLU A 130 -38.41 10.84 1.10
N GLU A 131 -37.16 10.80 0.64
CA GLU A 131 -36.10 11.74 1.08
C GLU A 131 -36.47 13.19 0.72
N GLN A 132 -36.97 13.39 -0.50
CA GLN A 132 -37.46 14.68 -0.99
C GLN A 132 -38.62 15.23 -0.14
N LYS A 133 -39.55 14.36 0.28
CA LYS A 133 -40.69 14.75 1.14
C LYS A 133 -40.24 15.04 2.57
N LYS A 134 -39.25 14.32 3.08
CA LYS A 134 -38.76 14.44 4.47
C LYS A 134 -37.92 15.70 4.69
N ASN A 135 -37.02 16.02 3.75
CA ASN A 135 -36.17 17.22 3.84
C ASN A 135 -35.92 17.79 2.44
N GLN A 136 -36.85 18.64 1.99
CA GLN A 136 -36.80 19.23 0.66
C GLN A 136 -35.59 20.14 0.44
N GLU A 137 -35.16 20.88 1.47
CA GLU A 137 -33.99 21.76 1.38
C GLU A 137 -32.70 20.97 1.17
N ALA A 138 -32.49 19.91 1.98
CA ALA A 138 -31.34 19.02 1.81
C ALA A 138 -31.36 18.35 0.43
N PHE A 139 -32.52 17.85 0.00
CA PHE A 139 -32.66 17.24 -1.31
C PHE A 139 -32.29 18.21 -2.45
N ASN A 140 -32.76 19.46 -2.38
CA ASN A 140 -32.43 20.50 -3.38
C ASN A 140 -30.92 20.79 -3.43
N TRP A 141 -30.26 20.87 -2.26
CA TRP A 141 -28.81 21.03 -2.20
C TRP A 141 -28.08 19.84 -2.79
N GLU A 142 -28.54 18.62 -2.48
CA GLU A 142 -28.01 17.41 -3.07
C GLU A 142 -28.13 17.46 -4.59
N GLN A 143 -29.29 17.80 -5.16
CA GLN A 143 -29.42 17.94 -6.61
C GLN A 143 -28.46 18.97 -7.18
N ARG A 144 -28.32 20.13 -6.52
CA ARG A 144 -27.38 21.18 -6.94
C ARG A 144 -25.93 20.68 -6.94
N PHE A 145 -25.51 19.89 -5.94
CA PHE A 145 -24.17 19.30 -5.90
C PHE A 145 -23.92 18.28 -7.01
N PHE A 146 -24.93 17.46 -7.33
CA PHE A 146 -24.81 16.42 -8.35
C PHE A 146 -24.89 16.98 -9.78
N ASN A 147 -25.56 18.12 -9.97
CA ASN A 147 -25.58 18.84 -11.25
C ASN A 147 -24.23 19.48 -11.60
N VAL A 148 -23.37 19.74 -10.62
CA VAL A 148 -21.98 20.11 -10.89
C VAL A 148 -21.22 18.86 -11.35
N PRO A 149 -20.68 18.81 -12.58
CA PRO A 149 -19.86 17.68 -13.01
C PRO A 149 -18.56 17.60 -12.19
N PHE A 150 -18.03 16.38 -12.04
CA PHE A 150 -16.69 16.21 -11.50
C PHE A 150 -15.66 16.88 -12.42
N GLU A 151 -14.65 17.53 -11.85
CA GLU A 151 -13.54 18.08 -12.64
C GLU A 151 -12.55 16.96 -12.98
N THR A 152 -12.61 16.47 -14.21
CA THR A 152 -11.85 15.30 -14.70
C THR A 152 -10.69 15.67 -15.60
N LYS A 153 -10.29 16.95 -15.64
CA LYS A 153 -9.26 17.49 -16.55
C LYS A 153 -9.51 17.08 -18.00
N GLY A 154 -10.74 17.32 -18.47
CA GLY A 154 -11.18 16.94 -19.82
C GLY A 154 -11.23 15.43 -20.06
N GLY A 155 -11.42 14.62 -19.01
CA GLY A 155 -11.48 13.15 -19.10
C GLY A 155 -10.14 12.43 -18.95
N SER A 156 -9.02 13.15 -18.81
CA SER A 156 -7.71 12.56 -18.54
C SER A 156 -7.58 11.97 -17.13
N TRP A 157 -8.50 12.33 -16.24
CA TRP A 157 -8.58 11.80 -14.89
C TRP A 157 -9.97 11.24 -14.58
N GLU A 158 -10.04 9.95 -14.26
CA GLU A 158 -11.27 9.30 -13.82
C GLU A 158 -11.24 8.99 -12.32
N LEU A 159 -12.36 9.27 -11.65
CA LEU A 159 -12.57 8.92 -10.25
C LEU A 159 -12.91 7.43 -10.12
N ARG A 160 -12.24 6.77 -9.19
CA ARG A 160 -12.53 5.37 -8.83
C ARG A 160 -13.87 5.29 -8.09
N TYR A 161 -14.54 4.14 -8.14
CA TYR A 161 -15.88 3.98 -7.58
C TYR A 161 -15.95 4.38 -6.08
N TYR A 162 -14.97 3.94 -5.27
CA TYR A 162 -14.93 4.26 -3.85
C TYR A 162 -14.67 5.75 -3.57
N GLN A 163 -14.01 6.46 -4.49
CA GLN A 163 -13.83 7.91 -4.39
C GLN A 163 -15.15 8.62 -4.64
N GLN A 164 -15.88 8.22 -5.69
CA GLN A 164 -17.23 8.75 -5.97
C GLN A 164 -18.18 8.49 -4.80
N ASN A 165 -18.15 7.28 -4.25
CA ASN A 165 -18.89 6.91 -3.04
C ASN A 165 -18.61 7.86 -1.87
N ALA A 166 -17.33 8.06 -1.54
CA ALA A 166 -16.93 8.93 -0.44
C ALA A 166 -17.37 10.38 -0.68
N ILE A 167 -17.18 10.91 -1.89
CA ILE A 167 -17.59 12.28 -2.25
C ILE A 167 -19.11 12.42 -2.11
N ASN A 168 -19.88 11.50 -2.67
CA ASN A 168 -21.34 11.54 -2.65
C ASN A 168 -21.88 11.46 -1.21
N LYS A 169 -21.32 10.59 -0.36
CA LYS A 169 -21.73 10.49 1.05
C LYS A 169 -21.39 11.75 1.85
N VAL A 170 -20.24 12.38 1.59
CA VAL A 170 -19.89 13.67 2.22
C VAL A 170 -20.86 14.76 1.77
N LEU A 171 -21.14 14.88 0.47
CA LEU A 171 -22.06 15.90 -0.04
C LEU A 171 -23.49 15.71 0.47
N LYS A 172 -23.95 14.45 0.60
CA LYS A 172 -25.23 14.13 1.24
C LYS A 172 -25.23 14.52 2.72
N ALA A 173 -24.14 14.28 3.45
CA ALA A 173 -24.01 14.72 4.84
C ALA A 173 -24.02 16.26 4.97
N VAL A 174 -23.32 16.97 4.08
CA VAL A 174 -23.34 18.44 3.99
C VAL A 174 -24.75 18.97 3.69
N ALA A 175 -25.46 18.36 2.74
CA ALA A 175 -26.84 18.73 2.42
C ALA A 175 -27.79 18.56 3.61
N ASN A 176 -27.55 17.54 4.44
CA ASN A 176 -28.31 17.23 5.66
C ASN A 176 -27.81 18.00 6.91
N ASP A 177 -27.04 19.07 6.75
CA ASP A 177 -26.49 19.88 7.86
C ASP A 177 -25.62 19.13 8.87
N GLN A 178 -25.06 17.98 8.48
CA GLN A 178 -24.12 17.29 9.35
C GLN A 178 -22.82 18.10 9.45
N LYS A 179 -22.60 18.74 10.61
CA LYS A 179 -21.48 19.65 10.84
C LYS A 179 -20.13 18.97 11.01
N LYS A 180 -20.09 17.70 11.41
CA LYS A 180 -18.86 16.94 11.61
C LYS A 180 -18.95 15.63 10.84
N ILE A 181 -18.02 15.45 9.91
CA ILE A 181 -18.01 14.35 8.94
C ILE A 181 -16.63 13.72 8.96
N LEU A 182 -16.57 12.39 8.96
CA LEU A 182 -15.33 11.64 8.88
C LEU A 182 -15.34 10.72 7.66
N ILE A 183 -14.21 10.64 6.96
CA ILE A 183 -13.95 9.54 6.01
C ILE A 183 -12.62 8.86 6.32
N THR A 184 -12.61 7.54 6.21
CA THR A 184 -11.41 6.71 6.43
C THR A 184 -10.98 6.08 5.11
N LEU A 185 -9.89 6.57 4.53
CA LEU A 185 -9.37 6.10 3.24
C LEU A 185 -7.89 5.72 3.39
N ALA A 186 -7.55 4.47 3.05
CA ALA A 186 -6.18 3.97 3.17
C ALA A 186 -5.15 4.85 2.41
N THR A 187 -3.91 4.89 2.89
CA THR A 187 -2.84 5.66 2.24
C THR A 187 -2.63 5.21 0.78
N GLY A 188 -2.53 6.16 -0.14
CA GLY A 188 -2.39 5.88 -1.58
C GLY A 188 -3.71 5.76 -2.35
N THR A 189 -4.86 5.88 -1.68
CA THR A 189 -6.19 5.76 -2.32
C THR A 189 -6.76 7.09 -2.84
N GLY A 190 -6.03 8.20 -2.68
CA GLY A 190 -6.36 9.50 -3.29
C GLY A 190 -7.19 10.44 -2.41
N LYS A 191 -6.89 10.55 -1.11
CA LYS A 191 -7.54 11.49 -0.17
C LYS A 191 -7.56 12.93 -0.69
N THR A 192 -6.41 13.43 -1.17
CA THR A 192 -6.31 14.78 -1.75
C THR A 192 -7.25 14.96 -2.94
N ALA A 193 -7.39 13.94 -3.78
CA ALA A 193 -8.27 13.97 -4.94
C ALA A 193 -9.76 13.98 -4.55
N VAL A 194 -10.14 13.22 -3.51
CA VAL A 194 -11.48 13.26 -2.92
C VAL A 194 -11.77 14.64 -2.32
N SER A 195 -10.82 15.20 -1.56
CA SER A 195 -10.98 16.54 -0.96
C SER A 195 -11.13 17.64 -2.00
N PHE A 196 -10.39 17.54 -3.12
CA PHE A 196 -10.49 18.43 -4.26
C PHE A 196 -11.89 18.39 -4.87
N GLN A 197 -12.44 17.21 -5.15
CA GLN A 197 -13.77 17.09 -5.76
C GLN A 197 -14.90 17.57 -4.86
N ILE A 198 -14.78 17.35 -3.55
CA ILE A 198 -15.74 17.89 -2.57
C ILE A 198 -15.69 19.42 -2.61
N ALA A 199 -14.48 20.01 -2.50
CA ALA A 199 -14.31 21.45 -2.58
C ALA A 199 -14.81 22.02 -3.91
N TRP A 200 -14.54 21.35 -5.04
CA TRP A 200 -14.99 21.71 -6.37
C TRP A 200 -16.51 21.77 -6.45
N LYS A 201 -17.20 20.69 -6.04
CA LYS A 201 -18.65 20.64 -6.06
C LYS A 201 -19.30 21.68 -5.16
N LEU A 202 -18.78 21.89 -3.95
CA LEU A 202 -19.28 22.94 -3.05
C LEU A 202 -19.05 24.34 -3.63
N PHE A 203 -17.88 24.57 -4.22
CA PHE A 203 -17.51 25.86 -4.78
C PHE A 203 -18.36 26.24 -5.99
N GLN A 204 -18.45 25.35 -6.99
CA GLN A 204 -19.24 25.58 -8.20
C GLN A 204 -20.74 25.62 -7.89
N ALA A 205 -21.20 24.87 -6.89
CA ALA A 205 -22.57 24.96 -6.40
C ALA A 205 -22.84 26.25 -5.62
N LYS A 206 -21.82 27.07 -5.30
CA LYS A 206 -21.94 28.26 -4.44
C LYS A 206 -22.57 27.93 -3.08
N TRP A 207 -22.21 26.78 -2.53
CA TRP A 207 -22.64 26.39 -1.20
C TRP A 207 -21.91 27.23 -0.15
N ASN A 208 -22.61 27.57 0.93
CA ASN A 208 -22.04 28.26 2.08
C ASN A 208 -22.96 28.05 3.30
N ILE A 209 -22.52 28.42 4.51
CA ILE A 209 -23.28 28.15 5.75
C ILE A 209 -24.65 28.85 5.80
N ASN A 210 -24.83 29.95 5.07
CA ASN A 210 -26.12 30.66 4.96
C ASN A 210 -27.05 30.02 3.93
N LYS A 211 -26.53 29.13 3.09
CA LYS A 211 -27.28 28.38 2.07
C LYS A 211 -28.10 29.25 1.12
N ASP A 212 -27.60 30.44 0.82
CA ASP A 212 -28.26 31.38 -0.10
C ASP A 212 -27.97 31.06 -1.58
N GLY A 213 -26.90 30.29 -1.87
CA GLY A 213 -26.48 29.98 -3.23
C GLY A 213 -25.91 31.17 -4.01
N ILE A 214 -25.56 32.27 -3.32
CA ILE A 214 -25.15 33.54 -3.91
C ILE A 214 -23.62 33.60 -4.02
N ARG A 215 -22.92 33.40 -2.90
CA ARG A 215 -21.45 33.44 -2.83
C ARG A 215 -20.84 32.04 -2.79
N SER A 216 -19.63 31.93 -3.33
CA SER A 216 -18.79 30.74 -3.15
C SER A 216 -18.40 30.53 -1.68
N PRO A 217 -18.18 29.29 -1.24
CA PRO A 217 -17.69 28.97 0.10
C PRO A 217 -16.26 29.45 0.29
N ARG A 218 -15.93 29.80 1.52
CA ARG A 218 -14.56 29.87 2.02
C ARG A 218 -14.18 28.53 2.63
N ILE A 219 -13.23 27.85 2.01
CA ILE A 219 -12.80 26.50 2.36
C ILE A 219 -11.40 26.56 2.97
N LEU A 220 -11.21 25.98 4.15
CA LEU A 220 -9.90 25.84 4.78
C LEU A 220 -9.42 24.38 4.68
N PHE A 221 -8.25 24.16 4.12
CA PHE A 221 -7.54 22.88 4.13
C PHE A 221 -6.40 22.94 5.16
N LEU A 222 -6.52 22.13 6.22
CA LEU A 222 -5.55 21.98 7.29
C LEU A 222 -4.79 20.66 7.13
N ALA A 223 -3.46 20.73 7.20
CA ALA A 223 -2.60 19.56 7.20
C ALA A 223 -1.60 19.60 8.37
N ASP A 224 -1.00 18.44 8.66
CA ASP A 224 0.05 18.29 9.67
C ASP A 224 1.36 18.98 9.24
N ARG A 225 1.70 18.97 7.96
CA ARG A 225 3.03 19.35 7.46
C ARG A 225 2.99 20.17 6.19
N ASN A 226 4.01 21.03 6.01
CA ASN A 226 4.10 21.91 4.86
C ASN A 226 4.05 21.13 3.53
N ILE A 227 4.77 20.00 3.43
CA ILE A 227 4.75 19.18 2.21
C ILE A 227 3.36 18.66 1.85
N LEU A 228 2.52 18.33 2.83
CA LEU A 228 1.14 17.88 2.61
C LEU A 228 0.25 19.05 2.18
N ALA A 229 0.38 20.20 2.84
CA ALA A 229 -0.35 21.42 2.47
C ALA A 229 0.04 21.91 1.07
N ASP A 230 1.33 21.83 0.71
CA ASP A 230 1.84 22.22 -0.62
C ASP A 230 1.36 21.24 -1.70
N GLN A 231 1.36 19.93 -1.42
CA GLN A 231 0.77 18.91 -2.32
C GLN A 231 -0.71 19.17 -2.56
N ALA A 232 -1.47 19.45 -1.51
CA ALA A 232 -2.89 19.78 -1.63
C ALA A 232 -3.11 21.08 -2.42
N PHE A 233 -2.35 22.14 -2.12
CA PHE A 233 -2.42 23.42 -2.84
C PHE A 233 -2.20 23.22 -4.35
N ASN A 234 -1.16 22.46 -4.73
CA ASN A 234 -0.86 22.17 -6.13
C ASN A 234 -1.94 21.30 -6.81
N ALA A 235 -2.53 20.34 -6.08
CA ALA A 235 -3.59 19.49 -6.60
C ALA A 235 -4.88 20.26 -6.93
N PHE A 236 -5.06 21.45 -6.34
CA PHE A 236 -6.22 22.32 -6.52
C PHE A 236 -6.02 23.33 -7.66
N GLY A 237 -4.99 23.21 -8.50
CA GLY A 237 -4.71 24.16 -9.59
C GLY A 237 -5.77 24.29 -10.70
N ALA A 238 -6.92 23.61 -10.61
CA ALA A 238 -8.07 23.82 -11.50
C ALA A 238 -8.95 25.01 -11.08
N PHE A 239 -8.80 25.51 -9.86
CA PHE A 239 -9.43 26.75 -9.41
C PHE A 239 -8.65 27.97 -9.95
N GLU A 240 -9.32 29.12 -10.02
CA GLU A 240 -8.68 30.39 -10.39
C GLU A 240 -7.55 30.74 -9.40
N ASP A 241 -6.42 31.25 -9.91
CA ASP A 241 -5.20 31.48 -9.11
C ASP A 241 -5.42 32.44 -7.94
N ASP A 242 -6.31 33.43 -8.09
CA ASP A 242 -6.66 34.38 -7.05
C ASP A 242 -7.59 33.79 -5.98
N ALA A 243 -8.29 32.69 -6.29
CA ALA A 243 -9.12 31.96 -5.34
C ALA A 243 -8.30 31.15 -4.34
N LEU A 244 -7.09 30.72 -4.71
CA LEU A 244 -6.22 29.88 -3.87
C LEU A 244 -5.25 30.71 -3.02
N LYS A 245 -5.14 30.38 -1.73
CA LYS A 245 -4.17 31.00 -0.81
C LYS A 245 -3.42 29.94 -0.01
N ARG A 246 -2.12 29.84 -0.24
CA ARG A 246 -1.21 29.13 0.67
C ARG A 246 -0.81 30.10 1.78
N ILE A 247 -0.98 29.70 3.04
CA ILE A 247 -0.65 30.55 4.20
C ILE A 247 0.65 30.06 4.84
N LYS A 248 1.70 30.87 4.78
CA LYS A 248 3.01 30.56 5.41
C LYS A 248 3.36 31.57 6.51
N PRO A 249 4.12 31.18 7.56
CA PRO A 249 4.53 32.11 8.62
C PRO A 249 5.31 33.32 8.10
N SER A 250 6.11 33.14 7.05
CA SER A 250 6.87 34.22 6.40
C SER A 250 5.97 35.26 5.75
N GLU A 251 4.85 34.85 5.17
CA GLU A 251 3.89 35.75 4.52
C GLU A 251 3.11 36.55 5.56
N ILE A 252 2.65 35.90 6.64
CA ILE A 252 1.98 36.59 7.76
C ILE A 252 2.91 37.63 8.38
N LYS A 253 4.19 37.30 8.62
CA LYS A 253 5.18 38.26 9.14
C LYS A 253 5.42 39.44 8.20
N LYS A 254 5.42 39.20 6.88
CA LYS A 254 5.64 40.24 5.86
C LYS A 254 4.44 41.19 5.75
N GLU A 255 3.22 40.65 5.79
CA GLU A 255 1.99 41.44 5.61
C GLU A 255 1.41 41.96 6.92
N GLY A 256 1.87 41.46 8.06
CA GLY A 256 1.39 41.79 9.41
C GLY A 256 0.00 41.22 9.74
N LYS A 257 -0.60 40.44 8.85
CA LYS A 257 -1.93 39.83 9.01
C LYS A 257 -2.10 38.57 8.18
N VAL A 258 -3.11 37.77 8.52
CA VAL A 258 -3.52 36.62 7.72
C VAL A 258 -4.22 37.05 6.41
N PRO A 259 -4.05 36.31 5.30
CA PRO A 259 -4.69 36.65 4.03
C PRO A 259 -6.20 36.40 4.08
N THR A 260 -7.01 37.33 3.58
CA THR A 260 -8.48 37.21 3.52
C THR A 260 -9.05 37.26 2.10
N ASN A 261 -8.22 37.57 1.12
CA ASN A 261 -8.57 37.80 -0.29
C ASN A 261 -8.48 36.50 -1.11
N GLY A 262 -9.23 35.48 -0.72
CA GLY A 262 -9.31 34.20 -1.43
C GLY A 262 -10.56 33.42 -1.03
N SER A 263 -10.70 32.23 -1.61
CA SER A 263 -11.81 31.32 -1.33
C SER A 263 -11.35 29.98 -0.79
N ILE A 264 -10.14 29.51 -1.13
CA ILE A 264 -9.63 28.23 -0.66
C ILE A 264 -8.24 28.45 -0.06
N PHE A 265 -8.12 28.13 1.23
CA PHE A 265 -6.98 28.46 2.06
C PHE A 265 -6.26 27.18 2.48
N PHE A 266 -4.94 27.14 2.37
CA PHE A 266 -4.11 25.97 2.69
C PHE A 266 -3.09 26.34 3.75
N THR A 267 -3.10 25.62 4.86
CA THR A 267 -2.16 25.88 5.94
C THR A 267 -1.89 24.63 6.77
N ILE A 268 -1.00 24.78 7.74
CA ILE A 268 -0.72 23.75 8.73
C ILE A 268 -1.07 24.25 10.11
N PHE A 269 -1.35 23.33 11.03
CA PHE A 269 -1.72 23.67 12.40
C PHE A 269 -0.70 24.62 13.06
N GLN A 270 0.60 24.33 12.89
CA GLN A 270 1.68 25.15 13.45
C GLN A 270 1.66 26.60 12.96
N THR A 271 1.30 26.85 11.70
CA THR A 271 1.22 28.22 11.17
C THR A 271 0.09 29.00 11.85
N PHE A 272 -1.06 28.37 12.04
CA PHE A 272 -2.21 28.99 12.71
C PHE A 272 -2.01 29.19 14.21
N MET A 273 -1.19 28.37 14.84
CA MET A 273 -0.84 28.51 16.26
C MET A 273 0.35 29.42 16.52
N SER A 274 1.08 29.84 15.48
CA SER A 274 2.20 30.76 15.63
C SER A 274 1.71 32.19 15.89
N GLY A 275 2.55 33.02 16.50
CA GLY A 275 2.23 34.39 16.92
C GLY A 275 2.21 34.56 18.44
N GLU A 276 2.11 35.80 18.92
CA GLU A 276 1.86 36.09 20.35
C GLU A 276 0.44 35.67 20.74
N GLU A 277 -0.52 35.93 19.84
CA GLU A 277 -1.84 35.30 19.82
C GLU A 277 -1.94 34.36 18.62
N PRO A 278 -2.74 33.27 18.69
CA PRO A 278 -2.91 32.36 17.57
C PRO A 278 -3.44 33.09 16.32
N ASN A 279 -2.70 33.02 15.22
CA ASN A 279 -3.05 33.68 13.95
C ASN A 279 -4.48 33.39 13.45
N PHE A 280 -5.05 32.22 13.76
CA PHE A 280 -6.42 31.89 13.35
C PHE A 280 -7.47 32.84 13.97
N GLY A 281 -7.17 33.45 15.12
CA GLY A 281 -8.03 34.42 15.80
C GLY A 281 -8.22 35.73 15.03
N GLN A 282 -7.37 36.00 14.03
CA GLN A 282 -7.52 37.15 13.14
C GLN A 282 -8.70 36.98 12.15
N TYR A 283 -9.20 35.75 11.95
CA TYR A 283 -10.40 35.50 11.18
C TYR A 283 -11.64 35.54 12.08
N PRO A 284 -12.78 36.09 11.62
CA PRO A 284 -14.07 35.88 12.26
C PRO A 284 -14.42 34.38 12.42
N LYS A 285 -15.16 34.01 13.47
CA LYS A 285 -15.56 32.62 13.74
C LYS A 285 -16.39 31.98 12.62
N ASP A 286 -17.14 32.79 11.87
CA ASP A 286 -17.97 32.42 10.73
C ASP A 286 -17.29 32.69 9.37
N PHE A 287 -15.98 32.95 9.37
CA PHE A 287 -15.25 33.25 8.14
C PHE A 287 -15.22 32.08 7.16
N PHE A 288 -14.99 30.86 7.66
CA PHE A 288 -14.95 29.64 6.85
C PHE A 288 -16.31 28.95 6.83
N ASP A 289 -16.69 28.43 5.66
CA ASP A 289 -17.90 27.63 5.50
C ASP A 289 -17.64 26.14 5.61
N PHE A 290 -16.45 25.72 5.16
CA PHE A 290 -16.04 24.33 5.12
C PHE A 290 -14.58 24.20 5.57
N ILE A 291 -14.29 23.21 6.41
CA ILE A 291 -12.93 22.92 6.86
C ILE A 291 -12.61 21.45 6.57
N ILE A 292 -11.51 21.21 5.89
CA ILE A 292 -10.97 19.89 5.59
C ILE A 292 -9.72 19.70 6.45
N VAL A 293 -9.65 18.61 7.20
CA VAL A 293 -8.53 18.28 8.07
C VAL A 293 -7.91 16.97 7.61
N ASP A 294 -6.74 17.05 6.96
CA ASP A 294 -5.98 15.87 6.56
C ASP A 294 -5.20 15.27 7.73
N GLU A 295 -5.15 13.94 7.80
CA GLU A 295 -4.52 13.17 8.87
C GLU A 295 -5.03 13.58 10.28
N CYS A 296 -6.35 13.73 10.44
CA CYS A 296 -7.03 14.19 11.67
C CYS A 296 -6.87 13.31 12.94
N HIS A 297 -6.03 12.27 12.87
CA HIS A 297 -5.65 11.37 13.96
C HIS A 297 -4.27 11.66 14.56
N ARG A 298 -3.50 12.62 14.02
CA ARG A 298 -2.11 12.88 14.40
C ARG A 298 -1.91 13.80 15.62
N GLY A 299 -2.93 14.03 16.43
CA GLY A 299 -2.72 14.68 17.72
C GLY A 299 -2.24 13.65 18.75
N GLY A 300 -1.09 13.87 19.39
CA GLY A 300 -0.86 13.30 20.73
C GLY A 300 -1.67 14.08 21.77
N ALA A 301 -1.70 13.64 23.04
CA ALA A 301 -2.48 14.31 24.09
C ALA A 301 -2.27 15.83 24.25
N ASN A 302 -1.12 16.38 23.80
CA ASN A 302 -0.87 17.82 23.75
C ASN A 302 -1.25 18.47 22.39
N ASP A 303 -1.09 17.77 21.26
CA ASP A 303 -1.42 18.27 19.91
C ASP A 303 -2.92 18.09 19.54
N GLU A 304 -3.64 17.17 20.19
CA GLU A 304 -5.10 16.99 20.01
C GLU A 304 -5.89 18.22 20.48
N SER A 305 -5.39 18.90 21.53
CA SER A 305 -5.96 20.17 21.99
C SER A 305 -5.84 21.28 20.95
N THR A 306 -4.85 21.18 20.06
CA THR A 306 -4.42 22.25 19.17
C THR A 306 -5.29 22.35 17.91
N TRP A 307 -5.49 21.24 17.17
CA TRP A 307 -6.40 21.26 16.02
C TRP A 307 -7.84 21.41 16.46
N ARG A 308 -8.21 20.83 17.62
CA ARG A 308 -9.55 20.94 18.16
C ARG A 308 -9.90 22.38 18.52
N ALA A 309 -8.97 23.14 19.08
CA ALA A 309 -9.18 24.57 19.34
C ALA A 309 -9.48 25.36 18.05
N ILE A 310 -8.79 25.06 16.94
CA ILE A 310 -9.05 25.69 15.63
C ILE A 310 -10.46 25.33 15.15
N LEU A 311 -10.83 24.04 15.23
CA LEU A 311 -12.14 23.59 14.76
C LEU A 311 -13.31 24.08 15.64
N GLU A 312 -13.12 24.14 16.96
CA GLU A 312 -14.11 24.70 17.89
C GLU A 312 -14.25 26.21 17.71
N TYR A 313 -13.16 26.93 17.38
CA TYR A 313 -13.23 28.35 17.06
C TYR A 313 -14.10 28.62 15.82
N PHE A 314 -13.97 27.78 14.79
CA PHE A 314 -14.75 27.86 13.54
C PHE A 314 -15.99 26.95 13.53
N GLU A 315 -16.60 26.66 14.69
CA GLU A 315 -17.73 25.73 14.82
C GLU A 315 -18.89 25.93 13.82
N PRO A 316 -19.28 27.16 13.41
CA PRO A 316 -20.34 27.33 12.41
C PRO A 316 -20.06 26.61 11.06
N ALA A 317 -18.77 26.46 10.72
CA ALA A 317 -18.31 25.78 9.53
C ALA A 317 -18.59 24.26 9.59
N THR A 318 -18.90 23.67 8.45
CA THR A 318 -18.95 22.20 8.34
C THR A 318 -17.52 21.65 8.24
N GLN A 319 -17.24 20.57 8.97
CA GLN A 319 -15.89 20.05 9.19
C GLN A 319 -15.77 18.62 8.69
N LEU A 320 -14.81 18.37 7.80
CA LEU A 320 -14.49 17.07 7.22
C LEU A 320 -13.11 16.61 7.72
N GLY A 321 -13.10 15.56 8.53
CA GLY A 321 -11.88 14.83 8.88
C GLY A 321 -11.54 13.77 7.83
N LEU A 322 -10.27 13.73 7.42
CA LEU A 322 -9.71 12.66 6.59
C LEU A 322 -8.71 11.85 7.42
N THR A 323 -8.83 10.53 7.44
CA THR A 323 -7.87 9.64 8.11
C THR A 323 -7.56 8.41 7.27
N ALA A 324 -6.35 7.85 7.45
CA ALA A 324 -5.98 6.54 6.89
C ALA A 324 -6.22 5.38 7.85
N THR A 325 -6.58 5.66 9.10
CA THR A 325 -6.56 4.68 10.19
C THR A 325 -7.95 4.57 10.84
N PRO A 326 -8.52 3.35 10.97
CA PRO A 326 -9.79 3.13 11.65
C PRO A 326 -9.71 3.48 13.16
N LYS A 327 -10.85 3.54 13.85
CA LYS A 327 -11.01 3.80 15.31
C LYS A 327 -10.22 2.80 16.15
N ARG A 328 -9.54 3.31 17.17
CA ARG A 328 -8.61 2.66 18.11
C ARG A 328 -8.50 3.43 19.42
N ASP A 329 -7.87 2.85 20.43
CA ASP A 329 -7.60 3.49 21.74
C ASP A 329 -6.82 4.79 21.65
N VAL A 330 -5.91 4.86 20.66
CA VAL A 330 -4.99 5.98 20.45
C VAL A 330 -5.54 7.10 19.56
N ASN A 331 -6.66 6.88 18.87
CA ASN A 331 -7.36 7.91 18.06
C ASN A 331 -8.86 7.99 18.40
N GLY A 332 -9.26 7.44 19.54
CA GLY A 332 -10.66 7.40 19.98
C GLY A 332 -11.25 8.80 20.08
N ASP A 333 -10.44 9.82 20.36
CA ASP A 333 -10.91 11.20 20.47
C ASP A 333 -11.23 11.83 19.10
N THR A 334 -10.55 11.44 18.01
CA THR A 334 -10.94 11.81 16.63
C THR A 334 -12.35 11.29 16.30
N TYR A 335 -12.62 10.02 16.60
CA TYR A 335 -13.93 9.40 16.36
C TYR A 335 -15.01 9.90 17.33
N LYS A 336 -14.64 10.28 18.56
CA LYS A 336 -15.57 10.99 19.46
C LYS A 336 -15.92 12.38 18.93
N TYR A 337 -14.96 13.07 18.33
CA TYR A 337 -15.20 14.42 17.81
C TYR A 337 -16.03 14.40 16.52
N PHE A 338 -15.63 13.61 15.52
CA PHE A 338 -16.30 13.57 14.21
C PHE A 338 -17.45 12.56 14.10
N GLY A 339 -17.53 11.59 15.01
CA GLY A 339 -18.47 10.48 14.92
C GLY A 339 -17.98 9.35 14.02
N GLU A 340 -18.90 8.46 13.67
CA GLU A 340 -18.62 7.33 12.78
C GLU A 340 -18.38 7.81 11.33
N PRO A 341 -17.46 7.16 10.60
CA PRO A 341 -17.10 7.56 9.25
C PRO A 341 -18.26 7.31 8.28
N VAL A 342 -18.59 8.30 7.45
CA VAL A 342 -19.61 8.13 6.41
C VAL A 342 -19.13 7.24 5.28
N SER A 343 -17.81 7.08 5.11
CA SER A 343 -17.22 6.16 4.13
C SER A 343 -15.90 5.60 4.65
N VAL A 344 -15.72 4.29 4.46
CA VAL A 344 -14.48 3.57 4.76
C VAL A 344 -14.00 2.86 3.50
N TYR A 345 -12.70 2.95 3.21
CA TYR A 345 -12.05 2.18 2.17
C TYR A 345 -10.66 1.75 2.64
N SER A 346 -10.52 0.45 2.86
CA SER A 346 -9.40 -0.19 3.54
C SER A 346 -8.20 -0.44 2.62
N LEU A 347 -7.06 -0.81 3.23
CA LEU A 347 -5.88 -1.22 2.49
C LEU A 347 -6.13 -2.52 1.72
N LYS A 348 -6.77 -3.49 2.38
CA LYS A 348 -7.19 -4.77 1.79
C LYS A 348 -8.03 -4.58 0.53
N GLU A 349 -9.08 -3.76 0.59
CA GLU A 349 -9.90 -3.44 -0.59
C GLU A 349 -9.07 -2.78 -1.68
N GLY A 350 -8.23 -1.81 -1.32
CA GLY A 350 -7.32 -1.16 -2.27
C GLY A 350 -6.41 -2.13 -3.02
N ILE A 351 -5.86 -3.14 -2.33
CA ILE A 351 -5.01 -4.17 -2.95
C ILE A 351 -5.84 -5.11 -3.84
N ASN A 352 -6.98 -5.59 -3.35
CA ASN A 352 -7.84 -6.53 -4.07
C ASN A 352 -8.47 -5.93 -5.32
N ASP A 353 -8.89 -4.66 -5.26
CA ASP A 353 -9.44 -3.95 -6.41
C ASP A 353 -8.35 -3.55 -7.41
N GLY A 354 -7.06 -3.78 -7.09
CA GLY A 354 -5.94 -3.45 -7.96
C GLY A 354 -5.54 -1.98 -7.96
N TYR A 355 -5.99 -1.20 -6.97
CA TYR A 355 -5.71 0.22 -6.83
C TYR A 355 -4.48 0.53 -5.97
N LEU A 356 -3.99 -0.47 -5.22
CA LEU A 356 -2.78 -0.44 -4.43
C LEU A 356 -1.89 -1.65 -4.75
N THR A 357 -0.59 -1.48 -4.56
CA THR A 357 0.41 -2.54 -4.73
C THR A 357 0.42 -3.48 -3.52
N PRO A 358 0.34 -4.80 -3.73
CA PRO A 358 0.59 -5.81 -2.70
C PRO A 358 1.98 -5.71 -2.05
N PHE A 359 2.15 -6.37 -0.91
CA PHE A 359 3.44 -6.44 -0.23
C PHE A 359 3.75 -7.82 0.32
N ARG A 360 5.04 -8.03 0.59
CA ARG A 360 5.56 -9.16 1.37
C ARG A 360 6.45 -8.64 2.49
N VAL A 361 6.60 -9.44 3.54
CA VAL A 361 7.40 -9.09 4.72
C VAL A 361 8.50 -10.13 4.87
N LYS A 362 9.75 -9.69 4.88
CA LYS A 362 10.90 -10.47 5.31
C LYS A 362 11.17 -10.16 6.79
N GLN A 363 10.81 -11.10 7.64
CA GLN A 363 11.11 -11.07 9.07
C GLN A 363 12.55 -11.51 9.26
N ILE A 364 13.40 -10.66 9.83
CA ILE A 364 14.83 -10.94 10.01
C ILE A 364 15.12 -10.89 11.50
N GLN A 365 15.54 -12.02 12.06
CA GLN A 365 15.97 -12.14 13.45
C GLN A 365 17.47 -12.33 13.48
N THR A 366 18.17 -11.59 14.32
CA THR A 366 19.62 -11.72 14.50
C THR A 366 19.93 -12.28 15.87
N ASN A 367 21.04 -13.00 16.00
CA ASN A 367 21.51 -13.51 17.28
C ASN A 367 22.03 -12.43 18.25
N ILE A 368 21.90 -11.14 17.90
CA ILE A 368 22.22 -9.96 18.72
C ILE A 368 21.01 -9.00 18.84
N ASP A 369 19.78 -9.53 18.69
CA ASP A 369 18.56 -8.77 18.97
C ASP A 369 18.37 -8.48 20.46
N GLU A 370 19.04 -9.26 21.32
CA GLU A 370 19.22 -9.09 22.75
C GLU A 370 20.74 -9.11 23.04
N TYR A 371 21.23 -8.20 23.88
CA TYR A 371 22.65 -8.08 24.19
C TYR A 371 22.87 -7.88 25.68
N GLN A 372 23.75 -8.69 26.26
CA GLN A 372 24.28 -8.47 27.59
C GLN A 372 25.78 -8.27 27.47
N PHE A 373 26.29 -7.21 28.10
CA PHE A 373 27.72 -6.93 28.09
C PHE A 373 28.50 -8.01 28.85
N THR A 374 29.61 -8.44 28.27
CA THR A 374 30.55 -9.35 28.92
C THR A 374 31.98 -8.82 28.75
N SER A 375 32.89 -9.27 29.62
CA SER A 375 34.24 -8.70 29.76
C SER A 375 35.17 -8.86 28.56
N ASP A 376 34.77 -9.62 27.53
CA ASP A 376 35.49 -9.75 26.26
C ASP A 376 35.17 -8.62 25.26
N ASP A 377 34.13 -7.82 25.51
CA ASP A 377 33.79 -6.64 24.72
C ASP A 377 34.41 -5.35 25.30
N ASP A 378 34.68 -4.37 24.45
CA ASP A 378 35.28 -3.09 24.85
C ASP A 378 34.22 -1.99 24.94
N VAL A 379 34.22 -1.23 26.05
CA VAL A 379 33.41 -0.02 26.21
C VAL A 379 34.23 1.18 25.79
N ILE A 380 33.81 1.86 24.72
CA ILE A 380 34.49 3.05 24.19
C ILE A 380 34.06 4.31 24.93
N SER A 381 32.77 4.42 25.26
CA SER A 381 32.20 5.54 26.00
C SER A 381 30.95 5.14 26.77
N GLY A 382 30.59 5.93 27.80
CA GLY A 382 29.50 5.64 28.72
C GLY A 382 29.82 4.58 29.79
N MET A 383 28.87 4.33 30.68
CA MET A 383 28.98 3.32 31.73
C MET A 383 27.95 2.21 31.52
N VAL A 384 28.44 0.98 31.36
CA VAL A 384 27.57 -0.20 31.24
C VAL A 384 27.09 -0.64 32.63
N GLU A 385 25.79 -0.91 32.75
CA GLU A 385 25.22 -1.58 33.92
C GLU A 385 25.50 -3.10 33.86
N GLU A 386 26.27 -3.61 34.82
CA GLU A 386 26.63 -5.03 34.88
C GLU A 386 25.38 -5.92 35.05
N GLY A 387 25.28 -6.96 34.23
CA GLY A 387 24.14 -7.88 34.26
C GLY A 387 22.88 -7.37 33.54
N ARG A 388 22.82 -6.11 33.09
CA ARG A 388 21.68 -5.59 32.32
C ARG A 388 21.63 -6.18 30.92
N GLU A 389 20.46 -6.66 30.54
CA GLU A 389 20.12 -7.03 29.17
C GLU A 389 19.58 -5.81 28.42
N TYR A 390 20.15 -5.55 27.24
CA TYR A 390 19.74 -4.49 26.32
C TYR A 390 18.91 -5.08 25.19
N THR A 391 17.81 -4.41 24.88
CA THR A 391 16.81 -4.85 23.89
C THR A 391 16.63 -3.80 22.79
N GLU A 392 15.72 -4.04 21.84
CA GLU A 392 15.47 -3.07 20.77
C GLU A 392 14.97 -1.69 21.20
N SER A 393 14.43 -1.54 22.40
CA SER A 393 14.12 -0.20 22.92
C SER A 393 15.34 0.57 23.40
N ASP A 394 16.43 -0.13 23.72
CA ASP A 394 17.67 0.43 24.23
C ASP A 394 18.67 0.74 23.11
N PHE A 395 18.72 -0.10 22.06
CA PHE A 395 19.67 0.08 20.95
C PHE A 395 19.51 1.42 20.23
N ASN A 396 20.65 2.06 19.96
CA ASN A 396 20.80 3.37 19.32
C ASN A 396 20.06 4.53 20.03
N ARG A 397 19.69 4.32 21.31
CA ARG A 397 19.11 5.32 22.22
C ARG A 397 19.88 5.40 23.54
N ILE A 398 20.27 4.24 24.06
CA ILE A 398 21.03 4.06 25.31
C ILE A 398 22.37 3.41 25.00
N ILE A 399 22.39 2.40 24.12
CA ILE A 399 23.60 1.67 23.74
C ILE A 399 23.74 1.58 22.21
N THR A 400 24.94 1.77 21.69
CA THR A 400 25.27 1.65 20.26
C THR A 400 26.32 0.57 20.05
N ILE A 401 26.05 -0.35 19.12
CA ILE A 401 26.96 -1.42 18.73
C ILE A 401 27.14 -1.36 17.21
N LYS A 402 28.25 -0.78 16.75
CA LYS A 402 28.46 -0.53 15.31
C LYS A 402 28.44 -1.82 14.47
N ALA A 403 29.06 -2.89 14.97
CA ALA A 403 29.13 -4.19 14.29
C ALA A 403 27.74 -4.79 14.01
N ARG A 404 26.78 -4.55 14.92
CA ARG A 404 25.38 -4.97 14.76
C ARG A 404 24.70 -4.24 13.60
N GLU A 405 24.83 -2.92 13.55
CA GLU A 405 24.23 -2.13 12.46
C GLU A 405 24.90 -2.40 11.12
N GLU A 406 26.23 -2.56 11.11
CA GLU A 406 26.98 -2.94 9.92
C GLU A 406 26.52 -4.30 9.37
N TYR A 407 26.31 -5.28 10.25
CA TYR A 407 25.77 -6.58 9.88
C TYR A 407 24.37 -6.45 9.26
N ARG A 408 23.44 -5.76 9.92
CA ARG A 408 22.07 -5.54 9.41
C ARG A 408 22.06 -4.83 8.06
N VAL A 409 22.91 -3.82 7.88
CA VAL A 409 23.08 -3.09 6.61
C VAL A 409 23.56 -4.02 5.50
N LYS A 410 24.61 -4.81 5.76
CA LYS A 410 25.11 -5.80 4.79
C LYS A 410 24.04 -6.82 4.42
N GLU A 411 23.29 -7.32 5.41
CA GLU A 411 22.24 -8.31 5.17
C GLU A 411 21.13 -7.77 4.27
N PHE A 412 20.53 -6.62 4.57
CA PHE A 412 19.45 -6.13 3.70
C PHE A 412 19.97 -5.68 2.32
N LEU A 413 21.20 -5.14 2.21
CA LEU A 413 21.80 -4.76 0.93
C LEU A 413 22.00 -5.96 0.00
N LYS A 414 22.31 -7.15 0.55
CA LYS A 414 22.36 -8.41 -0.22
C LYS A 414 20.98 -8.86 -0.70
N MET A 415 19.93 -8.56 0.06
CA MET A 415 18.57 -9.04 -0.22
C MET A 415 17.74 -8.09 -1.12
N ILE A 416 18.10 -6.82 -1.22
CA ILE A 416 17.41 -5.86 -2.10
C ILE A 416 18.06 -5.82 -3.49
N ASN A 417 17.30 -5.42 -4.50
CA ASN A 417 17.90 -4.85 -5.70
C ASN A 417 18.32 -3.40 -5.38
N GLN A 418 19.63 -3.16 -5.27
CA GLN A 418 20.21 -1.87 -4.88
C GLN A 418 19.92 -0.72 -5.86
N ASN A 419 19.37 -0.99 -7.05
CA ASN A 419 18.90 0.06 -7.97
C ASN A 419 17.46 0.51 -7.72
N GLN A 420 16.77 -0.08 -6.74
CA GLN A 420 15.38 0.21 -6.43
C GLN A 420 15.24 1.15 -5.23
N LYS A 421 14.33 2.12 -5.36
CA LYS A 421 14.06 3.11 -4.30
C LYS A 421 13.70 2.46 -2.97
N THR A 422 14.45 2.82 -1.93
CA THR A 422 14.39 2.21 -0.60
C THR A 422 14.27 3.27 0.50
N LEU A 423 13.36 3.06 1.46
CA LEU A 423 13.27 3.84 2.69
C LEU A 423 13.77 3.03 3.88
N VAL A 424 14.63 3.62 4.71
CA VAL A 424 15.16 2.97 5.92
C VAL A 424 14.75 3.79 7.15
N PHE A 425 14.01 3.15 8.06
CA PHE A 425 13.51 3.77 9.29
C PHE A 425 14.39 3.37 10.48
N CYS A 426 15.11 4.34 11.03
CA CYS A 426 16.08 4.21 12.11
C CYS A 426 15.54 4.79 13.44
N ALA A 427 16.14 4.40 14.56
CA ALA A 427 15.68 4.74 15.91
C ALA A 427 15.74 6.24 16.24
N THR A 428 16.80 6.91 15.81
CA THR A 428 17.12 8.32 16.08
C THR A 428 17.71 9.00 14.84
N GLN A 429 17.87 10.33 14.86
CA GLN A 429 18.50 11.06 13.75
C GLN A 429 19.98 10.69 13.59
N ASP A 430 20.66 10.35 14.68
CA ASP A 430 22.05 9.92 14.69
C ASP A 430 22.19 8.48 14.20
N HIS A 431 21.26 7.60 14.58
CA HIS A 431 21.19 6.26 14.00
C HIS A 431 20.98 6.33 12.47
N ALA A 432 20.09 7.19 11.98
CA ALA A 432 19.89 7.38 10.55
C ALA A 432 21.15 7.89 9.82
N LEU A 433 21.98 8.68 10.50
CA LEU A 433 23.26 9.17 9.99
C LEU A 433 24.28 8.03 9.85
N ALA A 434 24.42 7.23 10.91
CA ALA A 434 25.32 6.08 10.96
C ALA A 434 24.95 5.02 9.92
N VAL A 435 23.66 4.68 9.82
CA VAL A 435 23.16 3.74 8.80
C VAL A 435 23.40 4.26 7.39
N ARG A 436 23.23 5.56 7.13
CA ARG A 436 23.55 6.14 5.82
C ARG A 436 25.04 6.02 5.48
N ASP A 437 25.93 6.19 6.45
CA ASP A 437 27.37 5.96 6.23
C ASP A 437 27.66 4.49 5.90
N LEU A 438 27.12 3.56 6.69
CA LEU A 438 27.30 2.13 6.48
C LEU A 438 26.76 1.68 5.10
N ILE A 439 25.61 2.22 4.69
CA ILE A 439 25.05 1.93 3.35
C ILE A 439 26.01 2.40 2.27
N ASN A 440 26.49 3.65 2.32
CA ASN A 440 27.41 4.18 1.31
C ASN A 440 28.79 3.49 1.33
N GLN A 441 29.19 2.89 2.46
CA GLN A 441 30.44 2.12 2.58
C GLN A 441 30.33 0.71 1.98
N HIS A 442 29.13 0.12 1.97
CA HIS A 442 28.92 -1.28 1.57
C HIS A 442 28.06 -1.48 0.32
N CYS A 443 27.48 -0.42 -0.25
CA CYS A 443 26.72 -0.53 -1.48
C CYS A 443 27.61 -0.80 -2.71
N ASP A 444 26.99 -1.38 -3.75
CA ASP A 444 27.66 -1.63 -5.02
C ASP A 444 27.84 -0.35 -5.85
N SER A 445 26.96 0.64 -5.62
CA SER A 445 26.98 1.93 -6.31
C SER A 445 28.22 2.74 -5.97
N LYS A 446 28.80 3.40 -6.97
CA LYS A 446 29.91 4.36 -6.81
C LYS A 446 29.44 5.82 -6.77
N ASN A 447 28.14 6.07 -6.81
CA ASN A 447 27.62 7.43 -6.78
C ASN A 447 27.73 8.00 -5.35
N PRO A 448 28.36 9.17 -5.16
CA PRO A 448 28.54 9.76 -3.82
C PRO A 448 27.22 10.16 -3.14
N ASN A 449 26.13 10.27 -3.89
CA ASN A 449 24.80 10.62 -3.39
C ASN A 449 23.84 9.42 -3.35
N TYR A 450 24.34 8.19 -3.43
CA TYR A 450 23.53 6.97 -3.49
C TYR A 450 22.53 6.86 -2.33
N CYS A 451 23.02 6.95 -1.08
CA CYS A 451 22.19 7.03 0.11
C CYS A 451 22.32 8.39 0.80
N GLN A 452 21.17 9.00 1.11
CA GLN A 452 21.09 10.29 1.78
C GLN A 452 20.17 10.25 3.01
N ARG A 453 20.49 11.05 4.02
CA ARG A 453 19.67 11.18 5.23
C ARG A 453 18.62 12.28 5.05
N VAL A 454 17.38 12.02 5.47
CA VAL A 454 16.32 13.03 5.55
C VAL A 454 15.63 13.00 6.91
N THR A 455 16.00 13.96 7.75
CA THR A 455 15.53 14.17 9.12
C THR A 455 15.20 15.64 9.36
N ALA A 456 14.82 16.00 10.59
CA ALA A 456 14.50 17.39 10.93
C ALA A 456 15.75 18.28 10.87
N ASN A 457 16.91 17.72 11.22
CA ASN A 457 18.18 18.45 11.29
C ASN A 457 18.80 18.76 9.91
N ASP A 458 18.31 18.14 8.83
CA ASP A 458 18.93 18.26 7.49
C ASP A 458 18.45 19.49 6.69
N GLY A 459 17.49 20.27 7.23
CA GLY A 459 17.04 21.53 6.64
C GLY A 459 16.67 21.44 5.15
N GLU A 460 17.06 22.45 4.37
CA GLU A 460 16.78 22.55 2.94
C GLU A 460 17.48 21.47 2.10
N ILE A 461 18.65 20.99 2.53
CA ILE A 461 19.40 19.94 1.83
C ILE A 461 18.62 18.61 1.90
N GLY A 462 18.10 18.27 3.09
CA GLY A 462 17.22 17.12 3.26
C GLY A 462 15.95 17.21 2.41
N GLU A 463 15.34 18.39 2.31
CA GLU A 463 14.18 18.62 1.43
C GLU A 463 14.54 18.47 -0.05
N LYS A 464 15.74 18.89 -0.47
CA LYS A 464 16.23 18.67 -1.83
C LYS A 464 16.39 17.19 -2.13
N HIS A 465 17.02 16.42 -1.23
CA HIS A 465 17.16 14.97 -1.40
C HIS A 465 15.82 14.26 -1.46
N LEU A 466 14.85 14.70 -0.64
CA LEU A 466 13.49 14.18 -0.71
C LEU A 466 12.84 14.48 -2.06
N ARG A 467 12.92 15.72 -2.56
CA ARG A 467 12.39 16.06 -3.89
C ARG A 467 13.04 15.23 -5.01
N ASP A 468 14.37 15.08 -4.96
CA ASP A 468 15.12 14.29 -5.94
C ASP A 468 14.72 12.80 -5.88
N PHE A 469 14.47 12.26 -4.68
CA PHE A 469 13.99 10.88 -4.50
C PHE A 469 12.55 10.68 -5.02
N GLN A 470 11.69 11.69 -4.88
CA GLN A 470 10.31 11.63 -5.36
C GLN A 470 10.18 11.71 -6.88
N ASP A 471 11.20 12.28 -7.54
CA ASP A 471 11.28 12.36 -8.99
C ASP A 471 11.57 10.97 -9.59
N ASN A 472 10.62 10.43 -10.36
CA ASN A 472 10.75 9.10 -10.96
C ASN A 472 11.72 9.07 -12.15
N GLU A 473 12.14 10.23 -12.68
CA GLU A 473 13.20 10.31 -13.70
C GLU A 473 14.59 10.24 -13.08
N LYS A 474 14.70 10.40 -11.75
CA LYS A 474 15.95 10.32 -11.01
C LYS A 474 16.09 8.99 -10.28
N SER A 475 17.23 8.35 -10.48
CA SER A 475 17.64 7.15 -9.75
C SER A 475 18.39 7.45 -8.46
N ILE A 476 18.84 8.70 -8.25
CA ILE A 476 19.68 9.12 -7.12
C ILE A 476 19.05 10.34 -6.42
N PRO A 477 18.94 10.33 -5.08
CA PRO A 477 19.31 9.24 -4.17
C PRO A 477 18.41 8.02 -4.36
N THR A 478 18.99 6.82 -4.25
CA THR A 478 18.26 5.55 -4.36
C THR A 478 17.74 5.10 -2.99
N ILE A 479 18.47 5.44 -1.91
CA ILE A 479 18.09 5.06 -0.55
C ILE A 479 17.99 6.31 0.32
N LEU A 480 16.89 6.47 1.05
CA LEU A 480 16.77 7.48 2.10
C LEU A 480 16.74 6.84 3.49
N THR A 481 17.58 7.33 4.39
CA THR A 481 17.48 7.02 5.83
C THR A 481 16.73 8.12 6.56
N THR A 482 15.89 7.74 7.51
CA THR A 482 15.14 8.68 8.35
C THR A 482 14.91 8.11 9.74
N SER A 483 14.45 8.94 10.67
CA SER A 483 13.88 8.47 11.93
C SER A 483 12.34 8.41 11.85
N GLN A 484 11.71 9.58 11.88
CA GLN A 484 10.25 9.74 11.84
C GLN A 484 9.76 10.63 10.70
N LYS A 485 10.64 11.46 10.10
CA LYS A 485 10.25 12.50 9.14
C LYS A 485 9.53 11.91 7.94
N LEU A 486 10.00 10.79 7.40
CA LEU A 486 9.40 10.17 6.21
C LEU A 486 8.23 9.21 6.49
N SER A 487 7.74 9.14 7.74
CA SER A 487 6.51 8.38 8.04
C SER A 487 5.29 8.93 7.29
N THR A 488 5.25 10.24 7.05
CA THR A 488 4.24 10.94 6.23
C THR A 488 4.86 11.87 5.20
N GLY A 489 4.04 12.33 4.26
CA GLY A 489 4.41 13.37 3.30
C GLY A 489 5.27 12.91 2.12
N VAL A 490 5.80 11.69 2.14
CA VAL A 490 6.50 11.12 0.96
C VAL A 490 5.49 10.61 -0.05
N ASP A 491 5.63 11.15 -1.26
CA ASP A 491 4.92 10.75 -2.46
C ASP A 491 5.94 10.30 -3.52
N ALA A 492 6.33 9.03 -3.45
CA ALA A 492 7.26 8.39 -4.39
C ALA A 492 6.66 7.02 -4.77
N PRO A 493 5.90 6.92 -5.87
CA PRO A 493 5.22 5.68 -6.27
C PRO A 493 6.16 4.50 -6.48
N GLU A 494 7.39 4.78 -6.90
CA GLU A 494 8.42 3.80 -7.26
C GLU A 494 9.02 3.02 -6.07
N ILE A 495 8.81 3.44 -4.82
CA ILE A 495 9.38 2.77 -3.63
C ILE A 495 9.09 1.26 -3.68
N ARG A 496 10.13 0.42 -3.67
CA ARG A 496 10.02 -1.05 -3.69
C ARG A 496 10.48 -1.72 -2.40
N ASN A 497 11.25 -1.01 -1.57
CA ASN A 497 11.77 -1.54 -0.33
C ASN A 497 11.52 -0.59 0.84
N ILE A 498 11.05 -1.14 1.96
CA ILE A 498 10.94 -0.47 3.25
C ILE A 498 11.73 -1.28 4.26
N VAL A 499 12.71 -0.68 4.93
CA VAL A 499 13.55 -1.34 5.93
C VAL A 499 13.24 -0.76 7.30
N LEU A 500 12.88 -1.61 8.25
CA LEU A 500 12.54 -1.26 9.62
C LEU A 500 13.69 -1.65 10.55
N MET A 501 14.44 -0.67 11.03
CA MET A 501 15.55 -0.80 11.99
C MET A 501 15.22 -0.12 13.33
N ARG A 502 13.93 0.10 13.61
CA ARG A 502 13.44 0.57 14.91
C ARG A 502 12.04 0.07 15.21
N PRO A 503 11.71 -0.17 16.50
CA PRO A 503 10.33 -0.46 16.90
C PRO A 503 9.34 0.59 16.39
N VAL A 504 8.19 0.09 15.93
CA VAL A 504 7.04 0.91 15.56
C VAL A 504 5.98 0.69 16.65
N ASN A 505 5.79 1.66 17.53
CA ASN A 505 4.99 1.48 18.75
C ASN A 505 3.50 1.79 18.55
N SER A 506 3.12 2.34 17.40
CA SER A 506 1.73 2.69 17.09
C SER A 506 1.33 2.13 15.73
N MET A 507 0.16 1.51 15.67
CA MET A 507 -0.38 1.02 14.41
C MET A 507 -0.64 2.14 13.40
N ILE A 508 -0.91 3.36 13.89
CA ILE A 508 -1.08 4.52 13.02
C ILE A 508 0.19 4.78 12.23
N GLU A 509 1.32 4.84 12.94
CA GLU A 509 2.63 5.01 12.32
C GLU A 509 2.95 3.84 11.41
N PHE A 510 2.65 2.60 11.84
CA PHE A 510 2.87 1.40 11.06
C PHE A 510 2.13 1.43 9.71
N LYS A 511 0.82 1.73 9.71
CA LYS A 511 0.01 1.88 8.48
C LYS A 511 0.53 2.99 7.58
N GLN A 512 1.03 4.09 8.15
CA GLN A 512 1.60 5.20 7.38
C GLN A 512 2.93 4.84 6.73
N ILE A 513 3.78 4.07 7.41
CA ILE A 513 5.05 3.55 6.87
C ILE A 513 4.74 2.56 5.74
N VAL A 514 3.93 1.53 5.99
CA VAL A 514 3.56 0.54 4.96
C VAL A 514 2.91 1.21 3.75
N GLY A 515 2.05 2.19 4.00
CA GLY A 515 1.38 2.99 2.95
C GLY A 515 2.31 3.81 2.04
N ARG A 516 3.61 3.92 2.33
CA ARG A 516 4.58 4.51 1.40
C ARG A 516 4.85 3.59 0.21
N GLY A 517 4.83 2.27 0.43
CA GLY A 517 5.08 1.27 -0.60
C GLY A 517 3.83 0.88 -1.41
N THR A 518 2.62 1.20 -0.95
CA THR A 518 1.36 0.70 -1.56
C THR A 518 0.94 1.39 -2.84
N ARG A 519 1.63 2.44 -3.28
CA ARG A 519 1.31 3.13 -4.54
C ARG A 519 1.72 2.29 -5.74
N LEU A 520 0.83 2.23 -6.73
CA LEU A 520 1.08 1.60 -8.03
C LEU A 520 2.21 2.32 -8.76
N PHE A 521 3.04 1.53 -9.45
CA PHE A 521 4.09 2.00 -10.35
C PHE A 521 4.32 0.96 -11.44
N GLU A 522 4.80 1.37 -12.60
CA GLU A 522 5.08 0.45 -13.70
C GLU A 522 6.22 -0.51 -13.33
N GLY A 523 6.06 -1.80 -13.67
CA GLY A 523 7.01 -2.84 -13.28
C GLY A 523 7.13 -3.03 -11.77
N LYS A 524 6.09 -2.70 -11.00
CA LYS A 524 6.02 -2.89 -9.55
C LYS A 524 4.78 -3.71 -9.20
N ASP A 525 4.98 -5.03 -9.14
CA ASP A 525 3.91 -5.98 -8.77
C ASP A 525 3.74 -6.11 -7.27
N TYR A 526 4.82 -5.93 -6.51
CA TYR A 526 4.83 -5.89 -5.06
C TYR A 526 5.94 -4.96 -4.55
N PHE A 527 5.91 -4.65 -3.27
CA PHE A 527 7.05 -4.11 -2.54
C PHE A 527 7.40 -5.00 -1.34
N THR A 528 8.63 -4.89 -0.84
CA THR A 528 9.12 -5.73 0.27
C THR A 528 9.36 -4.87 1.50
N ILE A 529 8.88 -5.35 2.64
CA ILE A 529 9.19 -4.81 3.96
C ILE A 529 10.23 -5.73 4.59
N TYR A 530 11.40 -5.18 4.94
CA TYR A 530 12.48 -5.87 5.66
C TYR A 530 12.40 -5.45 7.12
N ASP A 531 12.06 -6.40 8.00
CA ASP A 531 11.72 -6.13 9.39
C ASP A 531 12.71 -6.78 10.34
N PHE A 532 13.59 -5.97 10.95
CA PHE A 532 14.57 -6.38 11.96
C PHE A 532 14.05 -6.25 13.40
N VAL A 533 12.81 -5.81 13.58
CA VAL A 533 12.30 -5.27 14.86
C VAL A 533 10.97 -5.85 15.27
N LYS A 534 10.56 -6.95 14.63
CA LYS A 534 9.31 -7.68 14.89
C LYS A 534 8.06 -6.80 14.75
N ALA A 535 8.12 -5.75 13.92
CA ALA A 535 6.99 -4.88 13.64
C ALA A 535 5.85 -5.60 12.90
N TYR A 536 6.15 -6.71 12.22
CA TYR A 536 5.18 -7.56 11.52
C TYR A 536 4.06 -8.06 12.44
N LYS A 537 4.28 -8.12 13.76
CA LYS A 537 3.24 -8.46 14.75
C LYS A 537 2.01 -7.56 14.63
N HIS A 538 2.19 -6.31 14.18
CA HIS A 538 1.09 -5.40 13.88
C HIS A 538 0.16 -5.90 12.78
N PHE A 539 0.63 -6.71 11.83
CA PHE A 539 -0.26 -7.28 10.82
C PHE A 539 -1.20 -8.37 11.37
N ASN A 540 -0.86 -8.96 12.52
CA ASN A 540 -1.69 -9.99 13.17
C ASN A 540 -2.78 -9.37 14.04
N ASP A 541 -2.67 -8.08 14.36
CA ASP A 541 -3.71 -7.34 15.07
C ASP A 541 -4.95 -7.24 14.17
N PRO A 542 -6.13 -7.72 14.62
CA PRO A 542 -7.37 -7.58 13.87
C PRO A 542 -7.63 -6.14 13.41
N ALA A 543 -7.16 -5.13 14.15
CA ALA A 543 -7.33 -3.73 13.76
C ALA A 543 -6.54 -3.33 12.49
N TRP A 544 -5.55 -4.13 12.05
CA TRP A 544 -4.81 -3.92 10.81
C TRP A 544 -5.73 -3.81 9.59
N ASP A 545 -6.70 -4.71 9.44
CA ASP A 545 -7.66 -4.72 8.33
C ASP A 545 -9.12 -4.97 8.77
N GLY A 546 -9.38 -5.18 10.05
CA GLY A 546 -10.70 -5.41 10.63
C GLY A 546 -11.45 -4.14 10.97
N GLU A 547 -12.71 -4.33 11.37
CA GLU A 547 -13.59 -3.24 11.76
C GLU A 547 -13.02 -2.47 12.96
N PRO A 548 -13.32 -1.16 13.06
CA PRO A 548 -12.87 -0.34 14.17
C PRO A 548 -13.33 -0.95 15.50
N LEU A 549 -12.40 -1.26 16.41
CA LEU A 549 -12.74 -1.75 17.74
C LEU A 549 -13.16 -0.57 18.62
N GLU A 550 -14.11 -0.81 19.53
CA GLU A 550 -14.40 0.15 20.59
C GLU A 550 -13.16 0.31 21.47
N PRO A 551 -12.82 1.54 21.87
CA PRO A 551 -11.67 1.73 22.73
C PRO A 551 -11.91 1.03 24.07
N GLU A 552 -10.90 0.35 24.59
CA GLU A 552 -10.97 -0.21 25.93
C GLU A 552 -11.24 0.95 26.91
N PRO A 553 -12.15 0.77 27.89
CA PRO A 553 -12.42 1.79 28.88
C PRO A 553 -11.13 2.06 29.65
N LYS A 554 -10.50 3.20 29.36
CA LYS A 554 -9.32 3.68 30.11
C LYS A 554 -9.74 3.73 31.57
N GLU A 555 -9.01 3.03 32.44
CA GLU A 555 -9.16 3.23 33.88
C GLU A 555 -9.13 4.73 34.16
N PRO A 556 -10.08 5.27 34.95
CA PRO A 556 -10.12 6.68 35.24
C PRO A 556 -8.74 7.06 35.80
N ARG A 557 -8.01 7.90 35.06
CA ARG A 557 -6.80 8.54 35.58
C ARG A 557 -7.20 9.12 36.93
N GLY A 558 -6.50 8.70 37.99
CA GLY A 558 -6.80 9.11 39.35
C GLY A 558 -6.99 10.64 39.42
N PRO A 559 -7.83 11.13 40.34
CA PRO A 559 -8.23 12.52 40.37
C PRO A 559 -7.00 13.43 40.27
N LEU A 560 -7.00 14.34 39.29
CA LEU A 560 -5.98 15.37 39.13
C LEU A 560 -5.73 15.99 40.50
N LYS A 561 -4.49 15.99 41.00
CA LYS A 561 -4.19 16.56 42.33
C LYS A 561 -4.50 18.06 42.33
N GLU A 562 -5.10 18.55 43.41
CA GLU A 562 -5.29 19.99 43.61
C GLU A 562 -3.93 20.67 43.58
N CYS A 563 -3.83 21.81 42.89
CA CYS A 563 -2.62 22.60 42.92
C CYS A 563 -2.34 22.99 44.37
N SER A 564 -1.18 22.63 44.90
CA SER A 564 -0.77 22.95 46.28
C SER A 564 -0.62 24.46 46.53
N VAL A 565 -0.65 25.27 45.48
CA VAL A 565 -0.50 26.73 45.55
C VAL A 565 -1.84 27.45 45.47
N CYS A 566 -2.73 27.09 44.54
CA CYS A 566 -4.01 27.80 44.35
C CYS A 566 -5.27 26.98 44.66
N GLY A 567 -5.17 25.69 44.98
CA GLY A 567 -6.30 24.82 45.33
C GLY A 567 -7.31 24.53 44.20
N GLN A 568 -7.16 25.11 43.01
CA GLN A 568 -8.11 24.96 41.89
C GLN A 568 -7.72 23.87 40.88
N LYS A 569 -8.73 23.38 40.13
CA LYS A 569 -8.60 22.50 38.96
C LYS A 569 -9.38 23.07 37.77
N PRO A 570 -8.72 23.54 36.69
CA PRO A 570 -7.28 23.59 36.47
C PRO A 570 -6.58 24.70 37.29
N CYS A 571 -5.25 24.57 37.45
CA CYS A 571 -4.43 25.56 38.14
C CYS A 571 -4.47 26.91 37.41
N ILE A 572 -4.68 28.01 38.15
CA ILE A 572 -4.69 29.38 37.64
C ILE A 572 -3.44 30.18 38.03
N CYS A 573 -2.45 29.55 38.69
CA CYS A 573 -1.21 30.24 39.02
C CYS A 573 -0.49 30.71 37.75
N PRO A 574 0.04 31.95 37.72
CA PRO A 574 0.94 32.37 36.66
C PRO A 574 2.11 31.39 36.62
N LYS A 575 2.26 30.68 35.50
CA LYS A 575 3.44 29.85 35.28
C LYS A 575 4.61 30.81 35.08
N PRO A 576 5.73 30.66 35.82
CA PRO A 576 6.89 31.50 35.58
C PRO A 576 7.32 31.33 34.12
N ASP A 577 7.56 32.44 33.44
CA ASP A 577 8.18 32.44 32.11
C ASP A 577 9.56 31.79 32.26
N LYS A 578 9.68 30.57 31.74
CA LYS A 578 10.96 29.86 31.71
C LYS A 578 11.78 30.48 30.59
N GLU A 579 12.86 31.17 30.95
CA GLU A 579 13.82 31.68 29.97
C GLU A 579 14.45 30.50 29.20
N PRO A 580 14.60 30.61 27.86
CA PRO A 580 15.24 29.57 27.07
C PRO A 580 16.70 29.42 27.50
N CYS A 581 17.15 28.18 27.67
CA CYS A 581 18.53 27.87 28.05
C CYS A 581 19.55 28.59 27.15
N GLU A 582 20.51 29.31 27.74
CA GLU A 582 21.51 30.08 27.00
C GLU A 582 22.40 29.21 26.08
N MET A 583 22.51 27.90 26.37
CA MET A 583 23.30 26.95 25.59
C MET A 583 22.52 26.27 24.45
N CYS A 584 21.24 25.93 24.65
CA CYS A 584 20.46 25.15 23.67
C CYS A 584 19.17 25.81 23.17
N GLY A 585 18.80 26.99 23.69
CA GLY A 585 17.66 27.79 23.22
C GLY A 585 16.27 27.23 23.51
N TYR A 586 16.17 26.13 24.28
CA TYR A 586 14.88 25.51 24.64
C TYR A 586 14.42 25.94 26.03
N ILE A 587 13.11 26.15 26.17
CA ILE A 587 12.42 26.54 27.41
C ILE A 587 12.52 25.44 28.49
N ASP A 588 12.57 24.17 28.07
CA ASP A 588 12.99 23.05 28.92
C ASP A 588 14.41 22.64 28.52
N CYS A 589 15.38 23.03 29.36
CA CYS A 589 16.80 22.77 29.17
C CYS A 589 17.05 21.28 28.91
N ARG A 590 17.72 20.97 27.79
CA ARG A 590 18.11 19.58 27.44
C ARG A 590 19.60 19.31 27.71
N CYS A 591 20.33 20.29 28.23
CA CYS A 591 21.77 20.20 28.45
C CYS A 591 22.13 19.19 29.55
N ASP A 592 21.29 19.05 30.58
CA ASP A 592 21.50 18.09 31.69
C ASP A 592 20.93 16.69 31.43
N ASN A 593 20.38 16.43 30.23
CA ASN A 593 19.79 15.13 29.86
C ASN A 593 20.54 14.45 28.70
N GLN A 594 21.81 14.79 28.48
CA GLN A 594 22.69 13.90 27.73
C GLN A 594 23.09 12.75 28.66
N LYS A 595 22.23 11.73 28.78
CA LYS A 595 22.75 10.42 29.17
C LYS A 595 23.80 10.07 28.13
N GLU A 596 25.06 9.91 28.55
CA GLU A 596 26.11 9.41 27.66
C GLU A 596 25.61 8.12 27.02
N ILE A 597 25.56 8.09 25.69
CA ILE A 597 25.21 6.88 24.95
C ILE A 597 26.38 5.92 25.15
N ILE A 598 26.07 4.72 25.63
CA ILE A 598 27.06 3.68 25.83
C ILE A 598 27.51 3.18 24.45
N GLU A 599 28.80 3.26 24.13
CA GLU A 599 29.36 2.74 22.89
C GLU A 599 30.17 1.48 23.18
N VAL A 600 29.80 0.38 22.53
CA VAL A 600 30.43 -0.93 22.72
C VAL A 600 30.97 -1.48 21.42
N VAL A 601 32.18 -2.02 21.48
CA VAL A 601 32.84 -2.77 20.40
C VAL A 601 32.86 -4.24 20.79
N LEU A 602 32.26 -5.08 19.93
CA LEU A 602 32.24 -6.52 20.14
C LEU A 602 33.61 -7.14 19.91
N SER A 603 33.91 -8.22 20.63
CA SER A 603 35.09 -9.05 20.37
C SER A 603 35.07 -9.63 18.93
N ASP A 604 36.25 -9.80 18.31
CA ASP A 604 36.37 -10.34 16.93
C ASP A 604 35.67 -11.69 16.77
N GLY A 605 35.70 -12.54 17.81
CA GLY A 605 34.95 -13.80 17.84
C GLY A 605 33.44 -13.62 17.71
N LYS A 606 32.86 -12.67 18.46
CA LYS A 606 31.43 -12.36 18.40
C LYS A 606 31.02 -11.74 17.07
N VAL A 607 31.84 -10.85 16.51
CA VAL A 607 31.58 -10.26 15.18
C VAL A 607 31.45 -11.35 14.11
N ARG A 608 32.33 -12.36 14.13
CA ARG A 608 32.29 -13.49 13.18
C ARG A 608 31.13 -14.46 13.40
N GLN A 609 30.56 -14.47 14.59
CA GLN A 609 29.43 -15.32 14.95
C GLN A 609 28.07 -14.67 14.64
N LEU A 610 28.02 -13.41 14.20
CA LEU A 610 26.77 -12.76 13.82
C LEU A 610 26.07 -13.52 12.69
N GLN A 611 24.83 -13.94 12.96
CA GLN A 611 24.01 -14.72 12.04
C GLN A 611 22.56 -14.21 12.10
N SER A 612 21.82 -14.44 11.01
CA SER A 612 20.41 -14.10 10.92
C SER A 612 19.60 -15.24 10.35
N MET A 613 18.35 -15.32 10.79
CA MET A 613 17.33 -16.18 10.22
C MET A 613 16.27 -15.29 9.56
N THR A 614 15.92 -15.61 8.32
CA THR A 614 14.92 -14.85 7.55
C THR A 614 13.70 -15.70 7.27
N THR A 615 12.51 -15.15 7.51
CA THR A 615 11.22 -15.79 7.17
C THR A 615 10.40 -14.82 6.32
N THR A 616 9.86 -15.29 5.19
CA THR A 616 9.01 -14.47 4.31
C THR A 616 7.52 -14.78 4.52
N THR A 617 6.72 -13.74 4.71
CA THR A 617 5.26 -13.82 4.86
C THR A 617 4.57 -12.98 3.77
N PHE A 618 3.45 -13.48 3.27
CA PHE A 618 2.61 -12.87 2.24
C PHE A 618 1.20 -12.60 2.79
N TRP A 619 0.40 -11.82 2.08
CA TRP A 619 -0.99 -11.53 2.47
C TRP A 619 -1.99 -12.03 1.43
N SER A 620 -2.96 -12.82 1.88
CA SER A 620 -4.04 -13.35 1.05
C SER A 620 -5.03 -12.25 0.60
N PRO A 621 -5.94 -12.53 -0.35
CA PRO A 621 -7.08 -11.66 -0.66
C PRO A 621 -7.94 -11.33 0.56
N GLU A 622 -8.02 -12.23 1.53
CA GLU A 622 -8.75 -12.04 2.78
C GLU A 622 -7.99 -11.16 3.79
N GLY A 623 -6.77 -10.73 3.47
CA GLY A 623 -5.93 -9.91 4.35
C GLY A 623 -5.24 -10.71 5.45
N LYS A 624 -5.17 -12.04 5.32
CA LYS A 624 -4.51 -12.91 6.30
C LYS A 624 -3.06 -13.18 5.93
N PRO A 625 -2.14 -13.24 6.90
CA PRO A 625 -0.78 -13.68 6.64
C PRO A 625 -0.80 -15.13 6.19
N ILE A 626 -0.09 -15.41 5.11
CA ILE A 626 0.11 -16.75 4.56
C ILE A 626 1.60 -16.97 4.29
N THR A 627 2.03 -18.20 4.46
CA THR A 627 3.41 -18.62 4.18
C THR A 627 3.72 -18.51 2.68
N ALA A 628 5.00 -18.57 2.31
CA ALA A 628 5.39 -18.70 0.91
C ALA A 628 4.67 -19.89 0.24
N THR A 629 4.60 -21.03 0.93
CA THR A 629 3.94 -22.25 0.43
C THR A 629 2.44 -22.07 0.24
N GLU A 630 1.74 -21.40 1.16
CA GLU A 630 0.30 -21.12 1.04
C GLU A 630 0.00 -20.05 -0.02
N PHE A 631 0.83 -19.01 -0.12
CA PHE A 631 0.74 -18.00 -1.18
C PHE A 631 0.86 -18.66 -2.55
N LEU A 632 1.87 -19.51 -2.70
CA LEU A 632 2.04 -20.35 -3.89
C LEU A 632 0.77 -21.19 -4.08
N LYS A 633 0.34 -22.03 -3.13
CA LYS A 633 -0.87 -22.86 -3.25
C LYS A 633 -2.14 -22.09 -3.63
N SER A 634 -2.32 -20.87 -3.12
CA SER A 634 -3.48 -20.01 -3.43
C SER A 634 -3.45 -19.44 -4.85
N LEU A 635 -2.25 -19.14 -5.39
CA LEU A 635 -2.06 -18.84 -6.81
C LEU A 635 -2.23 -20.10 -7.68
N TYR A 636 -1.97 -21.27 -7.09
CA TYR A 636 -1.87 -22.59 -7.71
C TYR A 636 -3.05 -23.54 -7.46
N GLY A 637 -4.28 -23.06 -7.24
CA GLY A 637 -5.47 -23.93 -7.21
C GLY A 637 -5.67 -24.81 -8.46
N THR A 638 -4.78 -24.69 -9.46
CA THR A 638 -4.70 -25.40 -10.73
C THR A 638 -3.55 -26.42 -10.86
N ILE A 639 -2.59 -26.51 -9.91
CA ILE A 639 -1.49 -27.51 -9.97
C ILE A 639 -2.00 -28.97 -9.98
N PRO A 640 -3.03 -29.35 -9.20
CA PRO A 640 -3.56 -30.73 -9.22
C PRO A 640 -4.04 -31.19 -10.61
N ASP A 641 -4.30 -30.26 -11.54
CA ASP A 641 -4.67 -30.56 -12.93
C ASP A 641 -3.47 -30.96 -13.81
N LEU A 642 -2.22 -30.68 -13.38
CA LEU A 642 -1.01 -30.84 -14.19
C LEU A 642 -0.27 -32.14 -13.93
N PHE A 643 -0.21 -32.59 -12.67
CA PHE A 643 0.41 -33.84 -12.25
C PHE A 643 -0.22 -34.34 -10.93
N GLN A 644 -0.32 -35.66 -10.77
CA GLN A 644 -1.14 -36.29 -9.71
C GLN A 644 -0.36 -36.74 -8.47
N SER A 645 0.95 -36.94 -8.60
CA SER A 645 1.83 -37.36 -7.51
C SER A 645 3.27 -36.86 -7.73
N GLU A 646 4.12 -36.95 -6.71
CA GLU A 646 5.54 -36.60 -6.83
C GLU A 646 6.26 -37.50 -7.84
N GLU A 647 5.88 -38.78 -7.88
CA GLU A 647 6.40 -39.76 -8.85
C GLU A 647 5.98 -39.40 -10.28
N ASP A 648 4.76 -38.89 -10.47
CA ASP A 648 4.27 -38.41 -11.76
C ASP A 648 5.02 -37.13 -12.19
N LEU A 649 5.21 -36.18 -11.28
CA LEU A 649 6.04 -35.00 -11.53
C LEU A 649 7.48 -35.40 -11.92
N LYS A 650 8.10 -36.31 -11.17
CA LYS A 650 9.44 -36.84 -11.47
C LYS A 650 9.50 -37.51 -12.85
N THR A 651 8.51 -38.32 -13.18
CA THR A 651 8.41 -39.00 -14.48
C THR A 651 8.29 -37.99 -15.63
N GLN A 652 7.42 -36.98 -15.47
CA GLN A 652 7.24 -35.93 -16.46
C GLN A 652 8.46 -34.99 -16.55
N TRP A 653 9.24 -34.79 -15.49
CA TRP A 653 10.38 -33.87 -15.48
C TRP A 653 11.72 -34.51 -15.91
N SER A 654 11.85 -35.83 -15.79
CA SER A 654 13.14 -36.52 -15.96
C SER A 654 13.67 -36.54 -17.39
N THR A 655 12.80 -36.45 -18.41
CA THR A 655 13.23 -36.43 -19.82
C THR A 655 13.02 -35.06 -20.47
N PRO A 656 13.89 -34.59 -21.39
CA PRO A 656 13.74 -33.29 -22.03
C PRO A 656 12.40 -33.09 -22.74
N ALA A 657 11.89 -34.11 -23.44
CA ALA A 657 10.65 -34.03 -24.19
C ALA A 657 9.42 -33.84 -23.27
N THR A 658 9.32 -34.66 -22.22
CA THR A 658 8.22 -34.56 -21.26
C THR A 658 8.32 -33.29 -20.41
N ARG A 659 9.55 -32.88 -20.04
CA ARG A 659 9.81 -31.63 -19.32
C ARG A 659 9.38 -30.42 -20.14
N LYS A 660 9.73 -30.37 -21.43
CA LYS A 660 9.32 -29.30 -22.34
C LYS A 660 7.79 -29.23 -22.48
N SER A 661 7.12 -30.39 -22.57
CA SER A 661 5.66 -30.44 -22.56
C SER A 661 5.06 -29.90 -21.26
N LEU A 662 5.60 -30.28 -20.10
CA LEU A 662 5.12 -29.80 -18.81
C LEU A 662 5.38 -28.30 -18.62
N LEU A 663 6.55 -27.80 -19.01
CA LEU A 663 6.85 -26.36 -19.03
C LEU A 663 5.91 -25.58 -19.95
N GLY A 664 5.57 -26.12 -21.12
CA GLY A 664 4.58 -25.52 -22.02
C GLY A 664 3.18 -25.47 -21.40
N LYS A 665 2.72 -26.55 -20.75
CA LYS A 665 1.44 -26.57 -20.01
C LYS A 665 1.43 -25.58 -18.84
N LEU A 666 2.55 -25.44 -18.14
CA LEU A 666 2.72 -24.45 -17.08
C LEU A 666 2.59 -23.03 -17.65
N GLU A 667 3.22 -22.74 -18.79
CA GLU A 667 3.15 -21.45 -19.46
C GLU A 667 1.73 -21.11 -19.96
N GLU A 668 1.02 -22.09 -20.54
CA GLU A 668 -0.40 -21.95 -20.94
C GLU A 668 -1.32 -21.64 -19.75
N LYS A 669 -1.03 -22.22 -18.58
CA LYS A 669 -1.72 -21.93 -17.31
C LYS A 669 -1.27 -20.62 -16.65
N GLY A 670 -0.38 -19.87 -17.31
CA GLY A 670 0.05 -18.54 -16.90
C GLY A 670 1.43 -18.48 -16.23
N TYR A 671 2.05 -19.64 -15.96
CA TYR A 671 3.33 -19.78 -15.26
C TYR A 671 4.51 -19.69 -16.22
N THR A 672 4.95 -18.47 -16.50
CA THR A 672 6.10 -18.24 -17.39
C THR A 672 7.42 -18.57 -16.68
N LYS A 673 8.51 -18.66 -17.45
CA LYS A 673 9.87 -18.84 -16.94
C LYS A 673 10.24 -17.83 -15.85
N GLU A 674 9.83 -16.58 -16.03
CA GLU A 674 10.11 -15.48 -15.09
C GLU A 674 9.39 -15.70 -13.76
N GLN A 675 8.14 -16.18 -13.79
CA GLN A 675 7.40 -16.51 -12.58
C GLN A 675 8.01 -17.69 -11.84
N LEU A 676 8.42 -18.75 -12.55
CA LEU A 676 9.14 -19.88 -11.94
C LEU A 676 10.46 -19.44 -11.29
N SER A 677 11.18 -18.52 -11.93
CA SER A 677 12.39 -17.91 -11.37
C SER A 677 12.09 -17.02 -10.16
N GLU A 678 10.94 -16.36 -10.15
CA GLU A 678 10.48 -15.57 -8.99
C GLU A 678 10.06 -16.48 -7.84
N PHE A 679 9.49 -17.65 -8.10
CA PHE A 679 9.20 -18.65 -7.07
C PHE A 679 10.47 -19.21 -6.44
N GLN A 680 11.51 -19.47 -7.24
CA GLN A 680 12.84 -19.79 -6.72
C GLN A 680 13.32 -18.68 -5.75
N LYS A 681 13.23 -17.40 -6.12
CA LYS A 681 13.59 -16.27 -5.24
C LYS A 681 12.72 -16.17 -3.99
N ILE A 682 11.42 -16.43 -4.11
CA ILE A 682 10.47 -16.39 -2.98
C ILE A 682 10.84 -17.45 -1.93
N LEU A 683 11.26 -18.64 -2.39
CA LEU A 683 11.68 -19.73 -1.53
C LEU A 683 13.16 -19.64 -1.11
N SER A 684 13.89 -18.61 -1.53
CA SER A 684 15.36 -18.52 -1.36
C SER A 684 16.10 -19.75 -1.92
N ALA A 685 15.61 -20.21 -3.08
CA ALA A 685 16.01 -21.42 -3.80
C ALA A 685 16.53 -21.08 -5.21
N GLU A 686 17.18 -19.91 -5.38
CA GLU A 686 17.74 -19.47 -6.68
C GLU A 686 18.79 -20.42 -7.25
N ASN A 687 19.47 -21.15 -6.36
CA ASN A 687 20.46 -22.15 -6.72
C ASN A 687 19.85 -23.53 -7.01
N SER A 688 18.56 -23.73 -6.76
CA SER A 688 17.85 -25.01 -6.91
C SER A 688 17.22 -25.19 -8.29
N ASP A 689 16.81 -26.42 -8.63
CA ASP A 689 16.07 -26.66 -9.87
C ASP A 689 14.61 -26.17 -9.76
N ILE A 690 13.97 -25.89 -10.89
CA ILE A 690 12.53 -25.60 -10.91
C ILE A 690 11.74 -26.83 -10.43
N TYR A 691 12.23 -28.04 -10.69
CA TYR A 691 11.67 -29.27 -10.14
C TYR A 691 11.58 -29.24 -8.60
N ASP A 692 12.63 -28.82 -7.91
CA ASP A 692 12.65 -28.74 -6.44
C ASP A 692 11.57 -27.79 -5.93
N VAL A 693 11.43 -26.65 -6.60
CA VAL A 693 10.39 -25.68 -6.29
C VAL A 693 9.00 -26.30 -6.49
N LEU A 694 8.74 -26.94 -7.63
CA LEU A 694 7.45 -27.56 -7.91
C LEU A 694 7.14 -28.70 -6.94
N SER A 695 8.13 -29.54 -6.61
CA SER A 695 7.96 -30.65 -5.68
C SER A 695 7.73 -30.17 -4.25
N TYR A 696 8.49 -29.17 -3.80
CA TYR A 696 8.26 -28.52 -2.50
C TYR A 696 6.85 -27.89 -2.42
N VAL A 697 6.40 -27.21 -3.48
CA VAL A 697 5.06 -26.59 -3.49
C VAL A 697 3.95 -27.65 -3.41
N ALA A 698 4.05 -28.72 -4.21
CA ALA A 698 3.00 -29.73 -4.31
C ALA A 698 3.03 -30.75 -3.17
N TYR A 699 4.21 -31.14 -2.69
CA TYR A 699 4.40 -32.30 -1.81
C TYR A 699 5.22 -32.01 -0.54
N GLN A 700 5.70 -30.77 -0.34
CA GLN A 700 6.55 -30.37 0.80
C GLN A 700 7.89 -31.12 0.86
N SER A 701 8.39 -31.57 -0.29
CA SER A 701 9.68 -32.26 -0.43
C SER A 701 10.87 -31.32 -0.19
N GLU A 702 12.02 -31.85 0.23
CA GLU A 702 13.24 -31.07 0.46
C GLU A 702 13.74 -30.39 -0.83
N ILE A 703 14.16 -29.12 -0.71
CA ILE A 703 14.74 -28.35 -1.81
C ILE A 703 16.24 -28.64 -1.90
N LEU A 704 16.69 -29.18 -3.03
CA LEU A 704 18.11 -29.43 -3.30
C LEU A 704 18.71 -28.34 -4.18
N GLU A 705 19.97 -28.00 -3.98
CA GLU A 705 20.71 -27.14 -4.90
C GLU A 705 21.11 -27.90 -6.17
N ARG A 706 21.25 -27.18 -7.29
CA ARG A 706 21.67 -27.77 -8.58
C ARG A 706 23.04 -28.46 -8.47
N GLU A 707 23.93 -27.96 -7.62
CA GLU A 707 25.23 -28.58 -7.36
C GLU A 707 25.09 -29.96 -6.69
N GLN A 708 24.16 -30.10 -5.74
CA GLN A 708 23.85 -31.36 -5.08
C GLN A 708 23.23 -32.37 -6.06
N ARG A 709 22.33 -31.91 -6.95
CA ARG A 709 21.76 -32.76 -8.02
C ARG A 709 22.82 -33.22 -9.01
N ALA A 710 23.70 -32.32 -9.43
CA ALA A 710 24.83 -32.65 -10.28
C ALA A 710 25.76 -33.68 -9.63
N ALA A 711 26.01 -33.57 -8.32
CA ALA A 711 26.80 -34.55 -7.57
C ALA A 711 26.16 -35.95 -7.60
N LYS A 712 24.84 -36.07 -7.44
CA LYS A 712 24.12 -37.36 -7.58
C LYS A 712 24.28 -37.97 -8.97
N MET A 713 24.11 -37.17 -10.03
CA MET A 713 24.29 -37.64 -11.41
C MET A 713 25.73 -38.12 -11.69
N ARG A 714 26.75 -37.45 -11.10
CA ARG A 714 28.16 -37.85 -11.25
C ARG A 714 28.45 -39.27 -10.74
N GLU A 715 27.71 -39.76 -9.74
CA GLU A 715 27.91 -41.12 -9.20
C GLU A 715 27.63 -42.21 -10.26
N HIS A 716 26.78 -41.89 -11.25
CA HIS A 716 26.41 -42.78 -12.33
C HIS A 716 27.37 -42.72 -13.52
N PHE A 717 28.36 -41.83 -13.53
CA PHE A 717 29.33 -41.72 -14.64
C PHE A 717 30.27 -42.91 -14.77
N LYS A 718 30.35 -43.78 -13.77
CA LYS A 718 31.29 -44.93 -13.72
C LYS A 718 31.19 -45.87 -14.93
N GLU A 719 30.04 -45.88 -15.61
CA GLU A 719 29.78 -46.74 -16.78
C GLU A 719 30.14 -46.06 -18.12
N LEU A 720 30.51 -44.77 -18.11
CA LEU A 720 30.87 -44.00 -19.31
C LEU A 720 32.37 -44.00 -19.57
N ASN A 721 32.74 -43.87 -20.85
CA ASN A 721 34.12 -43.60 -21.23
C ASN A 721 34.53 -42.16 -20.89
N ALA A 722 35.84 -41.92 -20.74
CA ALA A 722 36.39 -40.64 -20.28
C ALA A 722 35.91 -39.44 -21.11
N ASN A 723 35.82 -39.57 -22.44
CA ASN A 723 35.38 -38.49 -23.32
C ASN A 723 33.92 -38.10 -23.08
N HIS A 724 33.03 -39.08 -22.85
CA HIS A 724 31.62 -38.82 -22.55
C HIS A 724 31.43 -38.24 -21.15
N GLN A 725 32.20 -38.71 -20.16
CA GLN A 725 32.22 -38.12 -18.83
C GLN A 725 32.60 -36.64 -18.88
N GLU A 726 33.67 -36.32 -19.62
CA GLU A 726 34.14 -34.95 -19.75
C GLU A 726 33.11 -34.05 -20.46
N PHE A 727 32.39 -34.58 -21.45
CA PHE A 727 31.30 -33.85 -22.11
C PHE A 727 30.11 -33.60 -21.18
N LEU A 728 29.65 -34.62 -20.45
CA LEU A 728 28.54 -34.46 -19.51
C LEU A 728 28.90 -33.57 -18.32
N GLU A 729 30.15 -33.57 -17.85
CA GLU A 729 30.62 -32.65 -16.81
C GLU A 729 30.54 -31.19 -17.29
N PHE A 730 30.88 -30.93 -18.55
CA PHE A 730 30.69 -29.60 -19.14
C PHE A 730 29.22 -29.17 -19.16
N VAL A 731 28.31 -30.08 -19.53
CA VAL A 731 26.86 -29.82 -19.50
C VAL A 731 26.37 -29.56 -18.07
N LEU A 732 26.80 -30.35 -17.09
CA LEU A 732 26.45 -30.18 -15.68
C LEU A 732 26.88 -28.80 -15.15
N ASN A 733 28.07 -28.33 -15.53
CA ASN A 733 28.51 -26.99 -15.14
C ASN A 733 27.65 -25.87 -15.75
N GLN A 734 27.20 -26.03 -17.01
CA GLN A 734 26.24 -25.09 -17.61
C GLN A 734 24.88 -25.12 -16.90
N TYR A 735 24.42 -26.30 -16.49
CA TYR A 735 23.21 -26.48 -15.69
C TYR A 735 23.31 -25.81 -14.31
N ILE A 736 24.43 -26.03 -13.58
CA ILE A 736 24.67 -25.42 -12.26
C ILE A 736 24.64 -23.89 -12.35
N LEU A 737 25.21 -23.31 -13.41
CA LEU A 737 25.22 -21.86 -13.60
C LEU A 737 23.87 -21.33 -14.08
N ASN A 738 23.33 -21.89 -15.17
CA ASN A 738 22.25 -21.25 -15.95
C ASN A 738 20.87 -21.94 -15.82
N GLY A 739 20.81 -23.14 -15.26
CA GLY A 739 19.56 -23.79 -14.84
C GLY A 739 19.04 -24.84 -15.82
N VAL A 740 17.83 -25.33 -15.54
CA VAL A 740 17.23 -26.51 -16.21
C VAL A 740 17.07 -26.37 -17.73
N TYR A 741 16.97 -25.14 -18.24
CA TYR A 741 16.83 -24.87 -19.69
C TYR A 741 18.08 -25.23 -20.49
N GLU A 742 19.24 -25.36 -19.84
CA GLU A 742 20.45 -25.86 -20.50
C GLU A 742 20.37 -27.36 -20.82
N LEU A 743 19.44 -28.09 -20.21
CA LEU A 743 19.26 -29.53 -20.42
C LEU A 743 18.32 -29.87 -21.60
N ASP A 744 17.85 -28.87 -22.36
CA ASP A 744 17.03 -29.09 -23.56
C ASP A 744 17.85 -29.78 -24.66
N ASP A 745 17.21 -30.65 -25.43
CA ASP A 745 17.80 -31.38 -26.55
C ASP A 745 18.32 -30.42 -27.65
N GLU A 746 17.66 -29.28 -27.83
CA GLU A 746 18.08 -28.24 -28.78
C GLU A 746 19.43 -27.62 -28.42
N LYS A 747 19.83 -27.66 -27.15
CA LYS A 747 21.13 -27.14 -26.68
C LYS A 747 22.31 -28.03 -27.02
N LEU A 748 22.07 -29.31 -27.34
CA LEU A 748 23.12 -30.28 -27.62
C LEU A 748 24.06 -29.79 -28.73
N GLY A 749 23.51 -29.25 -29.82
CA GLY A 749 24.30 -28.71 -30.93
C GLY A 749 25.21 -27.54 -30.49
N THR A 750 24.68 -26.64 -29.67
CA THR A 750 25.40 -25.49 -29.13
C THR A 750 26.54 -25.94 -28.21
N PHE A 751 26.33 -26.93 -27.34
CA PHE A 751 27.39 -27.44 -26.47
C PHE A 751 28.50 -28.17 -27.22
N LEU A 752 28.14 -28.95 -28.25
CA LEU A 752 29.15 -29.61 -29.09
C LEU A 752 30.02 -28.57 -29.81
N GLN A 753 29.43 -27.48 -30.30
CA GLN A 753 30.18 -26.37 -30.91
C GLN A 753 31.03 -25.61 -29.88
N LEU A 754 30.48 -25.31 -28.70
CA LEU A 754 31.21 -24.60 -27.64
C LEU A 754 32.44 -25.38 -27.16
N LYS A 755 32.31 -26.70 -26.97
CA LYS A 755 33.40 -27.52 -26.44
C LYS A 755 34.38 -27.99 -27.51
N TYR A 756 33.90 -28.32 -28.72
CA TYR A 756 34.72 -28.94 -29.77
C TYR A 756 34.87 -28.08 -31.03
N LYS A 757 34.43 -26.82 -31.02
CA LYS A 757 34.39 -25.87 -32.15
C LYS A 757 33.37 -26.22 -33.24
N THR A 758 33.36 -27.48 -33.71
CA THR A 758 32.38 -27.94 -34.70
C THR A 758 31.80 -29.30 -34.34
N ILE A 759 30.61 -29.61 -34.88
CA ILE A 759 29.97 -30.92 -34.71
C ILE A 759 30.78 -32.03 -35.41
N ALA A 760 31.50 -31.71 -36.49
CA ALA A 760 32.35 -32.65 -37.20
C ALA A 760 33.55 -33.09 -36.33
N ASP A 761 34.10 -32.16 -35.54
CA ASP A 761 35.24 -32.41 -34.65
C ASP A 761 34.85 -33.22 -33.41
N ALA A 762 33.57 -33.17 -33.00
CA ALA A 762 33.07 -33.94 -31.87
C ALA A 762 32.88 -35.44 -32.19
N LYS A 763 32.54 -35.79 -33.44
CA LYS A 763 32.23 -37.19 -33.83
C LYS A 763 33.37 -38.18 -33.62
N PRO A 764 34.64 -37.87 -33.96
CA PRO A 764 35.75 -38.79 -33.70
C PRO A 764 36.01 -39.04 -32.21
N ILE A 765 35.62 -38.10 -31.34
CA ILE A 765 35.91 -38.10 -29.90
C ILE A 765 34.78 -38.80 -29.11
N LEU A 766 33.53 -38.47 -29.45
CA LEU A 766 32.33 -38.91 -28.73
C LEU A 766 31.52 -39.98 -29.50
N GLY A 767 31.90 -40.31 -30.74
CA GLY A 767 31.19 -41.29 -31.56
C GLY A 767 30.06 -40.69 -32.38
N ASP A 768 29.09 -41.52 -32.77
CA ASP A 768 27.99 -41.08 -33.62
C ASP A 768 27.00 -40.17 -32.87
N LEU A 769 26.32 -39.29 -33.60
CA LEU A 769 25.39 -38.31 -33.03
C LEU A 769 24.20 -38.94 -32.29
N LYS A 770 23.79 -40.15 -32.66
CA LYS A 770 22.68 -40.84 -32.00
C LYS A 770 23.11 -41.30 -30.61
N THR A 771 24.30 -41.88 -30.49
CA THR A 771 24.90 -42.27 -29.21
C THR A 771 25.11 -41.07 -28.30
N ILE A 772 25.62 -39.95 -28.84
CA ILE A 772 25.82 -38.71 -28.07
C ILE A 772 24.50 -38.17 -27.53
N ARG A 773 23.47 -38.07 -28.38
CA ARG A 773 22.14 -37.60 -27.99
C ARG A 773 21.50 -38.54 -26.97
N ASN A 774 21.62 -39.85 -27.17
CA ASN A 774 21.09 -40.85 -26.23
C ASN A 774 21.74 -40.70 -24.85
N ASN A 775 23.06 -40.58 -24.78
CA ASN A 775 23.77 -40.36 -23.51
C ASN A 775 23.39 -39.03 -22.86
N PHE A 776 23.28 -37.95 -23.65
CA PHE A 776 22.83 -36.64 -23.18
C PHE A 776 21.42 -36.66 -22.59
N ILE A 777 20.50 -37.44 -23.15
CA ILE A 777 19.11 -37.56 -22.67
C ILE A 777 19.03 -38.54 -21.50
N GLU A 778 19.62 -39.72 -21.64
CA GLU A 778 19.46 -40.82 -20.69
C GLU A 778 20.00 -40.46 -19.31
N TYR A 779 21.15 -39.79 -19.23
CA TYR A 779 21.78 -39.50 -17.95
C TYR A 779 21.07 -38.39 -17.16
N GLN A 780 20.21 -37.58 -17.79
CA GLN A 780 19.45 -36.55 -17.08
C GLN A 780 18.48 -37.11 -16.05
N LYS A 781 17.99 -38.35 -16.25
CA LYS A 781 17.08 -38.99 -15.29
C LYS A 781 17.71 -39.10 -13.90
N TYR A 782 19.04 -39.28 -13.83
CA TYR A 782 19.80 -39.41 -12.59
C TYR A 782 19.94 -38.10 -11.80
N LEU A 783 19.61 -36.93 -12.39
CA LEU A 783 19.51 -35.68 -11.63
C LEU A 783 18.35 -35.71 -10.62
N TYR A 784 17.35 -36.56 -10.85
CA TYR A 784 16.09 -36.59 -10.10
C TYR A 784 15.88 -37.91 -9.36
N VAL A 785 16.86 -38.84 -9.39
CA VAL A 785 16.78 -40.13 -8.70
C VAL A 785 16.83 -39.96 -7.19
#